data_AF-A0A336KUI5-F1
#
_entry.id   AF-A0A336KUI5-F1
#
_cell.length_a   1.000
_cell.length_b   1.000
_cell.length_c   1.000
_cell.angle_alpha   90.00
_cell.angle_beta   90.00
_cell.angle_gamma   90.00
#
_symmetry.space_group_name_H-M   'P 1'
#
loop_
_entity.id
_entity.type
_entity.pdbx_description
1 polymer ?
#
loop_
_entity_poly.entity_id
_entity_poly.type
_entity_poly.pdbx_seq_one_letter_code
_entity_poly.pdbx_strand_id
1 'polypeptide(L)'
;MSEQPTKAPVKKVPIHLQSAQNRVYIKKGKIVNHDSIQNGDVYIEDGKVRYVGNGQDFVVPGGVKVIDAAGKYVLPGGIDPHTHLDFNFGGTTTADDFYQGTKAAIAGGTTTILDFVIPQKGQSLLEAYDEWRVKADGKVCCDYGFHVAITWWSKSVSDEMGILCKERGVNSFKVFMAYKGLFMLNDSELFEVFERCKELGAIAQVHAENGDIIAKNVKKLLDQGITGPEGHELSRTEEVEAEAVNRACVIAHQTKCPLYVVHVMSKSAAIEVARARKRYNNQGIYGETLAAAVGTDGTHYWDKCWHHAAAHVLSPPLRPDPTTPEFLINCLASDDLQTTGSDNCTFNKEQKELGKNDFSKIPNGVNGVEDRMSVVWEKGVVSGLLDPQRFVAVTSTNAAKIFGIYPQKGRIAVGSDADIVIWNGQATRVISAKTHHQACDFNIFEGLQCHGVPEYVIVRGKISLEDGNLRVAEGQGQFIPTPLKPAFVYETNGVKNNHDVDDHNGLENLKLEEELTEAEDLHPRFVEPPQSVSGASQASCHTARGMVPGSRNLQQSSFSISEELDKDGPRACIRVRAPPGGRSSQLCSCTQSKVMGIGSSSRVSVNMNGPVAEFVKQTIASDKIVIFSKSYCPYCTTAKKQFEKLNKAFTCIELENRDDCNEIQDVLGQMTGARSVPRVFIDGKFIGGGDDVKRLYNNGELQRLVE
;
A
#
# COMPACT_ATOMS: atom_id res chain seq x y z
N MET A 1 -8.16 -31.43 -80.48
CA MET A 1 -7.01 -31.19 -79.57
C MET A 1 -7.22 -29.83 -78.93
N SER A 2 -7.31 -29.64 -77.62
CA SER A 2 -7.43 -30.56 -76.49
C SER A 2 -7.98 -29.74 -75.32
N GLU A 3 -9.11 -30.12 -74.74
CA GLU A 3 -9.68 -29.39 -73.60
C GLU A 3 -8.73 -29.51 -72.39
N GLN A 4 -8.46 -28.37 -71.73
CA GLN A 4 -7.69 -28.36 -70.49
C GLN A 4 -8.58 -28.75 -69.31
N PRO A 5 -8.10 -29.57 -68.36
CA PRO A 5 -8.91 -30.04 -67.25
C PRO A 5 -9.20 -28.89 -66.27
N THR A 6 -10.49 -28.68 -65.97
CA THR A 6 -10.95 -27.78 -64.92
C THR A 6 -10.37 -28.20 -63.56
N LYS A 7 -9.66 -27.30 -62.87
CA LYS A 7 -9.17 -27.54 -61.51
C LYS A 7 -10.35 -27.83 -60.58
N ALA A 8 -10.30 -28.98 -59.90
CA ALA A 8 -11.27 -29.30 -58.85
C ALA A 8 -11.22 -28.25 -57.72
N PRO A 9 -12.36 -27.92 -57.07
CA PRO A 9 -12.38 -26.98 -55.97
C PRO A 9 -11.55 -27.52 -54.80
N VAL A 10 -10.70 -26.66 -54.22
CA VAL A 10 -9.89 -26.98 -53.04
C VAL A 10 -10.83 -27.42 -51.92
N LYS A 11 -10.65 -28.66 -51.42
CA LYS A 11 -11.40 -29.14 -50.25
C LYS A 11 -11.20 -28.16 -49.10
N LYS A 12 -12.29 -27.61 -48.57
CA LYS A 12 -12.24 -26.82 -47.33
C LYS A 12 -11.56 -27.66 -46.25
N VAL A 13 -10.43 -27.14 -45.73
CA VAL A 13 -9.77 -27.71 -44.57
C VAL A 13 -10.76 -27.66 -43.39
N PRO A 14 -10.90 -28.72 -42.58
CA PRO A 14 -11.77 -28.68 -41.41
C PRO A 14 -11.39 -27.53 -40.46
N ILE A 15 -12.40 -26.83 -39.95
CA ILE A 15 -12.27 -25.59 -39.13
C ILE A 15 -11.47 -25.81 -37.82
N HIS A 16 -11.19 -27.06 -37.45
CA HIS A 16 -10.48 -27.43 -36.22
C HIS A 16 -8.97 -27.10 -36.18
N LEU A 17 -8.34 -26.72 -37.29
CA LEU A 17 -6.89 -26.44 -37.32
C LEU A 17 -6.49 -25.05 -36.79
N GLN A 18 -7.41 -24.08 -36.73
CA GLN A 18 -7.13 -22.74 -36.16
C GLN A 18 -7.05 -22.74 -34.63
N SER A 19 -7.65 -23.73 -33.94
CA SER A 19 -7.66 -23.84 -32.47
C SER A 19 -6.29 -24.20 -31.87
N ALA A 20 -5.44 -24.92 -32.62
CA ALA A 20 -4.18 -25.46 -32.10
C ALA A 20 -3.17 -24.40 -31.62
N GLN A 21 -3.16 -23.20 -32.22
CA GLN A 21 -2.21 -22.14 -31.86
C GLN A 21 -2.45 -21.52 -30.47
N ASN A 22 -3.66 -21.67 -29.90
CA ASN A 22 -4.01 -21.16 -28.57
C ASN A 22 -4.06 -22.27 -27.50
N ARG A 23 -3.46 -23.44 -27.78
CA ARG A 23 -3.35 -24.54 -26.81
C ARG A 23 -1.95 -24.59 -26.21
N VAL A 24 -1.89 -24.49 -24.89
CA VAL A 24 -0.63 -24.54 -24.13
C VAL A 24 -0.75 -25.58 -23.01
N TYR A 25 0.31 -26.36 -22.81
CA TYR A 25 0.41 -27.32 -21.71
C TYR A 25 1.68 -27.04 -20.90
N ILE A 26 1.49 -26.54 -19.68
CA ILE A 26 2.56 -26.26 -18.73
C ILE A 26 2.73 -27.50 -17.86
N LYS A 27 3.92 -28.11 -17.84
CA LYS A 27 4.18 -29.34 -17.07
C LYS A 27 5.20 -29.14 -15.96
N LYS A 28 5.10 -29.96 -14.91
CA LYS A 28 6.03 -30.04 -13.76
C LYS A 28 6.20 -28.72 -12.99
N GLY A 29 5.22 -27.83 -13.07
CA GLY A 29 5.26 -26.54 -12.41
C GLY A 29 4.90 -26.64 -10.93
N LYS A 30 5.36 -25.67 -10.14
CA LYS A 30 4.82 -25.41 -8.81
C LYS A 30 3.72 -24.36 -8.92
N ILE A 31 2.46 -24.80 -9.03
CA ILE A 31 1.28 -23.95 -9.12
C ILE A 31 1.07 -23.28 -7.76
N VAL A 32 1.00 -21.95 -7.76
CA VAL A 32 0.75 -21.15 -6.54
C VAL A 32 -0.51 -20.33 -6.72
N ASN A 33 -1.45 -20.52 -5.81
CA ASN A 33 -2.56 -19.60 -5.58
C ASN A 33 -2.39 -18.99 -4.17
N HIS A 34 -3.16 -17.95 -3.86
CA HIS A 34 -3.13 -17.31 -2.53
C HIS A 34 -3.40 -18.25 -1.33
N ASP A 35 -4.02 -19.40 -1.58
CA ASP A 35 -4.53 -20.38 -0.61
C ASP A 35 -3.79 -21.73 -0.66
N SER A 36 -2.95 -21.97 -1.66
CA SER A 36 -2.26 -23.27 -1.82
C SER A 36 -1.04 -23.21 -2.73
N ILE A 37 -0.08 -24.10 -2.45
CA ILE A 37 1.04 -24.45 -3.34
C ILE A 37 0.92 -25.94 -3.65
N GLN A 38 0.91 -26.30 -4.93
CA GLN A 38 0.91 -27.70 -5.37
C GLN A 38 1.83 -27.92 -6.58
N ASN A 39 2.46 -29.08 -6.66
CA ASN A 39 3.13 -29.50 -7.89
C ASN A 39 2.08 -30.03 -8.87
N GLY A 40 2.16 -29.63 -10.14
CA GLY A 40 1.22 -30.11 -11.15
C GLY A 40 1.40 -29.47 -12.51
N ASP A 41 0.48 -29.84 -13.39
CA ASP A 41 0.43 -29.45 -14.78
C ASP A 41 -0.86 -28.63 -15.04
N VAL A 42 -0.80 -27.73 -16.01
CA VAL A 42 -1.90 -26.83 -16.40
C VAL A 42 -2.12 -26.93 -17.90
N TYR A 43 -3.35 -27.25 -18.32
CA TYR A 43 -3.77 -27.21 -19.72
C TYR A 43 -4.63 -25.99 -20.00
N ILE A 44 -4.32 -25.30 -21.09
CA ILE A 44 -4.94 -24.08 -21.56
C ILE A 44 -5.51 -24.33 -22.95
N GLU A 45 -6.76 -23.92 -23.17
CA GLU A 45 -7.43 -23.98 -24.47
C GLU A 45 -8.53 -22.92 -24.56
N ASP A 46 -8.60 -22.24 -25.71
CA ASP A 46 -9.51 -21.13 -26.03
C ASP A 46 -9.44 -19.99 -25.00
N GLY A 47 -8.22 -19.68 -24.54
CA GLY A 47 -7.96 -18.61 -23.57
C GLY A 47 -8.42 -18.89 -22.14
N LYS A 48 -8.82 -20.13 -21.84
CA LYS A 48 -9.24 -20.58 -20.51
C LYS A 48 -8.37 -21.71 -20.00
N VAL A 49 -8.20 -21.76 -18.68
CA VAL A 49 -7.64 -22.93 -17.99
C VAL A 49 -8.67 -24.06 -18.03
N ARG A 50 -8.29 -25.21 -18.59
CA ARG A 50 -9.16 -26.39 -18.76
C ARG A 50 -8.81 -27.56 -17.84
N TYR A 51 -7.56 -27.67 -17.41
CA TYR A 51 -7.10 -28.67 -16.45
C TYR A 51 -6.05 -28.08 -15.52
N VAL A 52 -6.09 -28.49 -14.24
CA VAL A 52 -5.08 -28.21 -13.22
C VAL A 52 -4.98 -29.48 -12.36
N GLY A 53 -3.82 -30.12 -12.27
CA GLY A 53 -3.68 -31.36 -11.51
C GLY A 53 -2.39 -32.14 -11.80
N ASN A 54 -2.38 -33.43 -11.50
CA ASN A 54 -1.25 -34.31 -11.77
C ASN A 54 -1.19 -34.69 -13.26
N GLY A 55 -0.07 -34.40 -13.93
CA GLY A 55 0.11 -34.71 -15.35
C GLY A 55 -0.03 -36.19 -15.74
N GLN A 56 0.00 -37.13 -14.79
CA GLN A 56 -0.32 -38.54 -15.04
C GLN A 56 -1.81 -38.78 -15.33
N ASP A 57 -2.69 -37.92 -14.81
CA ASP A 57 -4.14 -38.03 -14.94
C ASP A 57 -4.68 -37.28 -16.17
N PHE A 58 -3.80 -36.67 -16.98
CA PHE A 58 -4.17 -35.85 -18.14
C PHE A 58 -3.50 -36.32 -19.44
N VAL A 59 -4.31 -36.69 -20.43
CA VAL A 59 -3.84 -37.03 -21.77
C VAL A 59 -3.69 -35.76 -22.60
N VAL A 60 -2.44 -35.31 -22.79
CA VAL A 60 -2.12 -34.11 -23.57
C VAL A 60 -2.61 -34.24 -25.02
N PRO A 61 -3.49 -33.34 -25.51
CA PRO A 61 -3.94 -33.37 -26.90
C PRO A 61 -2.80 -33.14 -27.91
N GLY A 62 -3.01 -33.57 -29.15
CA GLY A 62 -2.09 -33.29 -30.25
C GLY A 62 -2.07 -31.81 -30.65
N GLY A 63 -0.89 -31.32 -31.08
CA GLY A 63 -0.73 -29.95 -31.59
C GLY A 63 -0.62 -28.86 -30.53
N VAL A 64 -0.36 -29.22 -29.28
CA VAL A 64 -0.26 -28.31 -28.13
C VAL A 64 1.19 -27.83 -27.93
N LYS A 65 1.40 -26.54 -27.63
CA LYS A 65 2.72 -26.02 -27.21
C LYS A 65 2.99 -26.45 -25.77
N VAL A 66 3.99 -27.30 -25.57
CA VAL A 66 4.40 -27.77 -24.24
C VAL A 66 5.49 -26.85 -23.68
N ILE A 67 5.33 -26.41 -22.43
CA ILE A 67 6.33 -25.62 -21.68
C ILE A 67 6.74 -26.41 -20.43
N ASP A 68 8.05 -26.54 -20.19
CA ASP A 68 8.58 -27.19 -18.98
C ASP A 68 8.82 -26.17 -17.87
N ALA A 69 8.03 -26.27 -16.81
CA ALA A 69 8.07 -25.40 -15.63
C ALA A 69 8.77 -26.07 -14.43
N ALA A 70 9.53 -27.15 -14.64
CA ALA A 70 10.29 -27.81 -13.59
C ALA A 70 11.18 -26.83 -12.80
N GLY A 71 11.00 -26.79 -11.48
CA GLY A 71 11.72 -25.90 -10.58
C GLY A 71 11.22 -24.44 -10.55
N LYS A 72 10.23 -24.10 -11.39
CA LYS A 72 9.67 -22.75 -11.53
C LYS A 72 8.29 -22.67 -10.86
N TYR A 73 7.87 -21.46 -10.52
CA TYR A 73 6.51 -21.21 -10.04
C TYR A 73 5.58 -20.95 -11.24
N VAL A 74 4.34 -21.39 -11.14
CA VAL A 74 3.26 -21.07 -12.08
C VAL A 74 2.25 -20.24 -11.31
N LEU A 75 2.17 -18.96 -11.63
CA LEU A 75 1.42 -17.94 -10.91
C LEU A 75 0.26 -17.41 -11.77
N PRO A 76 -0.87 -16.99 -11.19
CA PRO A 76 -1.78 -16.07 -11.88
C PRO A 76 -0.99 -14.83 -12.32
N GLY A 77 -1.31 -14.31 -13.50
CA GLY A 77 -0.74 -13.05 -13.94
C GLY A 77 -1.05 -11.90 -12.99
N GLY A 78 -0.11 -10.97 -12.87
CA GLY A 78 -0.25 -9.82 -12.00
C GLY A 78 -1.45 -8.97 -12.42
N ILE A 79 -2.19 -8.46 -11.45
CA ILE A 79 -3.20 -7.42 -11.66
C ILE A 79 -2.66 -6.15 -11.03
N ASP A 80 -2.50 -5.10 -11.81
CA ASP A 80 -2.10 -3.78 -11.32
C ASP A 80 -3.35 -2.91 -11.19
N PRO A 81 -3.86 -2.66 -9.97
CA PRO A 81 -5.07 -1.86 -9.77
C PRO A 81 -4.85 -0.35 -9.98
N HIS A 82 -3.62 0.11 -10.28
CA HIS A 82 -3.32 1.54 -10.30
C HIS A 82 -2.39 1.93 -11.45
N THR A 83 -2.98 2.44 -12.53
CA THR A 83 -2.26 2.98 -13.70
C THR A 83 -2.90 4.27 -14.22
N HIS A 84 -2.09 5.12 -14.87
CA HIS A 84 -2.54 6.31 -15.59
C HIS A 84 -1.84 6.38 -16.95
N LEU A 85 -2.46 5.81 -17.98
CA LEU A 85 -1.92 5.73 -19.34
C LEU A 85 -2.63 6.70 -20.28
N ASP A 86 -1.88 7.33 -21.19
CA ASP A 86 -2.41 8.38 -22.08
C ASP A 86 -3.14 9.50 -21.29
N PHE A 87 -2.61 9.86 -20.10
CA PHE A 87 -3.26 10.80 -19.16
C PHE A 87 -2.68 12.21 -19.29
N ASN A 88 -3.56 13.21 -19.36
CA ASN A 88 -3.19 14.62 -19.45
C ASN A 88 -3.11 15.26 -18.06
N PHE A 89 -1.90 15.51 -17.58
CA PHE A 89 -1.63 16.04 -16.24
C PHE A 89 -0.38 16.93 -16.20
N GLY A 90 -0.34 17.89 -15.26
CA GLY A 90 0.81 18.79 -15.11
C GLY A 90 1.10 19.69 -16.32
N GLY A 91 0.14 19.87 -17.24
CA GLY A 91 0.32 20.63 -18.49
C GLY A 91 0.93 19.82 -19.64
N THR A 92 1.03 18.50 -19.52
CA THR A 92 1.54 17.59 -20.56
C THR A 92 0.80 16.24 -20.51
N THR A 93 1.23 15.25 -21.30
CA THR A 93 0.64 13.90 -21.36
C THR A 93 1.65 12.88 -20.84
N THR A 94 1.21 11.78 -20.24
CA THR A 94 2.13 10.70 -19.82
C THR A 94 2.94 10.14 -21.00
N ALA A 95 4.17 9.70 -20.73
CA ALA A 95 5.06 9.11 -21.72
C ALA A 95 4.59 7.72 -22.15
N ASP A 96 4.10 6.89 -21.21
CA ASP A 96 3.40 5.64 -21.55
C ASP A 96 1.94 5.93 -21.96
N ASP A 97 1.56 5.34 -23.10
CA ASP A 97 0.18 5.20 -23.54
C ASP A 97 -0.34 3.78 -23.28
N PHE A 98 -1.60 3.51 -23.64
CA PHE A 98 -2.20 2.18 -23.43
C PHE A 98 -1.45 1.03 -24.13
N TYR A 99 -0.77 1.26 -25.24
CA TYR A 99 0.01 0.21 -25.91
C TYR A 99 1.32 -0.03 -25.18
N GLN A 100 2.15 1.00 -24.99
CA GLN A 100 3.46 0.85 -24.36
C GLN A 100 3.34 0.44 -22.89
N GLY A 101 2.39 1.02 -22.14
CA GLY A 101 2.16 0.69 -20.72
C GLY A 101 1.71 -0.77 -20.53
N THR A 102 0.78 -1.28 -21.34
CA THR A 102 0.36 -2.70 -21.24
C THR A 102 1.40 -3.68 -21.76
N LYS A 103 2.18 -3.28 -22.77
CA LYS A 103 3.35 -4.04 -23.23
C LYS A 103 4.42 -4.17 -22.14
N ALA A 104 4.71 -3.08 -21.42
CA ALA A 104 5.59 -3.07 -20.26
C ALA A 104 5.03 -3.91 -19.10
N ALA A 105 3.72 -3.83 -18.84
CA ALA A 105 3.03 -4.67 -17.86
C ALA A 105 3.29 -6.17 -18.14
N ILE A 106 3.09 -6.60 -19.39
CA ILE A 106 3.32 -8.00 -19.81
C ILE A 106 4.78 -8.40 -19.65
N ALA A 107 5.73 -7.53 -20.00
CA ALA A 107 7.16 -7.81 -19.78
C ALA A 107 7.48 -8.06 -18.29
N GLY A 108 6.76 -7.41 -17.38
CA GLY A 108 6.84 -7.59 -15.94
C GLY A 108 6.08 -8.79 -15.36
N GLY A 109 5.22 -9.45 -16.13
CA GLY A 109 4.30 -10.49 -15.66
C GLY A 109 2.92 -9.98 -15.21
N THR A 110 2.64 -8.69 -15.33
CA THR A 110 1.30 -8.12 -15.12
C THR A 110 0.45 -8.35 -16.39
N THR A 111 -0.69 -9.03 -16.24
CA THR A 111 -1.59 -9.42 -17.34
C THR A 111 -2.94 -8.71 -17.29
N THR A 112 -3.17 -7.85 -16.30
CA THR A 112 -4.33 -6.96 -16.24
C THR A 112 -3.99 -5.66 -15.55
N ILE A 113 -4.48 -4.54 -16.08
CA ILE A 113 -4.39 -3.23 -15.45
C ILE A 113 -5.78 -2.68 -15.12
N LEU A 114 -5.90 -1.87 -14.07
CA LEU A 114 -7.03 -0.96 -13.86
C LEU A 114 -6.49 0.47 -13.95
N ASP A 115 -7.10 1.27 -14.82
CA ASP A 115 -6.66 2.63 -15.14
C ASP A 115 -7.72 3.65 -14.68
N PHE A 116 -7.32 4.89 -14.42
CA PHE A 116 -8.23 5.92 -13.94
C PHE A 116 -8.71 6.85 -15.07
N VAL A 117 -10.02 6.79 -15.33
CA VAL A 117 -10.74 7.84 -16.06
C VAL A 117 -10.82 9.07 -15.16
N ILE A 118 -10.17 10.18 -15.55
CA ILE A 118 -10.11 11.41 -14.75
C ILE A 118 -10.76 12.57 -15.52
N PRO A 119 -12.06 12.84 -15.31
CA PRO A 119 -12.76 13.94 -15.96
C PRO A 119 -12.28 15.30 -15.42
N GLN A 120 -12.28 16.31 -16.28
CA GLN A 120 -12.09 17.69 -15.86
C GLN A 120 -13.27 18.16 -14.98
N LYS A 121 -13.02 19.14 -14.11
CA LYS A 121 -14.07 19.71 -13.25
C LYS A 121 -15.20 20.32 -14.10
N GLY A 122 -16.39 19.73 -14.02
CA GLY A 122 -17.57 20.10 -14.82
C GLY A 122 -17.79 19.28 -16.10
N GLN A 123 -16.87 18.39 -16.48
CA GLN A 123 -17.07 17.42 -17.57
C GLN A 123 -17.98 16.27 -17.11
N SER A 124 -18.76 15.70 -18.03
CA SER A 124 -19.53 14.47 -17.79
C SER A 124 -18.60 13.28 -17.51
N LEU A 125 -18.98 12.43 -16.55
CA LEU A 125 -18.27 11.19 -16.28
C LEU A 125 -18.40 10.20 -17.46
N LEU A 126 -19.51 10.26 -18.19
CA LEU A 126 -19.80 9.37 -19.32
C LEU A 126 -18.96 9.74 -20.55
N GLU A 127 -18.84 11.04 -20.85
CA GLU A 127 -18.00 11.54 -21.93
C GLU A 127 -16.53 11.15 -21.69
N ALA A 128 -16.01 11.39 -20.47
CA ALA A 128 -14.65 11.00 -20.12
C ALA A 128 -14.44 9.48 -20.17
N TYR A 129 -15.40 8.67 -19.73
CA TYR A 129 -15.31 7.20 -19.84
C TYR A 129 -15.24 6.76 -21.31
N ASP A 130 -16.10 7.29 -22.18
CA ASP A 130 -16.13 6.93 -23.59
C ASP A 130 -14.84 7.43 -24.33
N GLU A 131 -14.30 8.59 -23.96
CA GLU A 131 -12.97 9.06 -24.41
C GLU A 131 -11.84 8.08 -24.06
N TRP A 132 -11.78 7.62 -22.81
CA TRP A 132 -10.79 6.65 -22.35
C TRP A 132 -10.94 5.28 -23.01
N ARG A 133 -12.18 4.83 -23.27
CA ARG A 133 -12.44 3.61 -24.05
C ARG A 133 -11.88 3.71 -25.47
N VAL A 134 -12.10 4.84 -26.15
CA VAL A 134 -11.53 5.10 -27.50
C VAL A 134 -9.99 5.08 -27.49
N LYS A 135 -9.35 5.61 -26.44
CA LYS A 135 -7.88 5.53 -26.29
C LYS A 135 -7.37 4.11 -26.07
N ALA A 136 -8.08 3.31 -25.29
CA ALA A 136 -7.61 2.01 -24.80
C ALA A 136 -7.96 0.82 -25.71
N ASP A 137 -9.22 0.67 -26.16
CA ASP A 137 -9.73 -0.55 -26.81
C ASP A 137 -8.89 -0.96 -28.04
N GLY A 138 -8.37 0.00 -28.80
CA GLY A 138 -7.55 -0.25 -29.98
C GLY A 138 -6.06 -0.51 -29.70
N LYS A 139 -5.56 -0.22 -28.50
CA LYS A 139 -4.12 -0.18 -28.16
C LYS A 139 -3.68 -1.28 -27.19
N VAL A 140 -4.53 -1.69 -26.24
CA VAL A 140 -4.13 -2.55 -25.12
C VAL A 140 -3.61 -3.95 -25.54
N CYS A 141 -2.50 -4.38 -24.94
CA CYS A 141 -1.88 -5.69 -25.17
C CYS A 141 -2.42 -6.78 -24.22
N CYS A 142 -2.89 -6.38 -23.03
CA CYS A 142 -3.49 -7.24 -22.02
C CYS A 142 -4.85 -6.68 -21.56
N ASP A 143 -5.62 -7.51 -20.85
CA ASP A 143 -6.96 -7.13 -20.39
C ASP A 143 -6.91 -5.93 -19.45
N TYR A 144 -7.98 -5.13 -19.43
CA TYR A 144 -8.01 -3.92 -18.61
C TYR A 144 -9.40 -3.62 -18.06
N GLY A 145 -9.46 -2.79 -17.02
CA GLY A 145 -10.70 -2.20 -16.51
C GLY A 145 -10.49 -0.74 -16.16
N PHE A 146 -11.56 -0.07 -15.74
CA PHE A 146 -11.51 1.35 -15.39
C PHE A 146 -12.11 1.64 -14.02
N HIS A 147 -11.42 2.52 -13.30
CA HIS A 147 -11.95 3.32 -12.19
C HIS A 147 -12.36 4.70 -12.74
N VAL A 148 -13.39 5.33 -12.18
CA VAL A 148 -13.82 6.67 -12.63
C VAL A 148 -13.69 7.67 -11.51
N ALA A 149 -12.95 8.76 -11.74
CA ALA A 149 -12.76 9.79 -10.74
C ALA A 149 -13.92 10.79 -10.65
N ILE A 150 -14.23 11.17 -9.43
CA ILE A 150 -15.21 12.19 -9.06
C ILE A 150 -14.42 13.43 -8.64
N THR A 151 -14.15 14.30 -9.62
CA THR A 151 -13.35 15.54 -9.46
C THR A 151 -14.20 16.76 -9.09
N TRP A 152 -15.53 16.59 -9.08
CA TRP A 152 -16.54 17.55 -8.68
C TRP A 152 -17.84 16.80 -8.32
N TRP A 153 -18.73 17.44 -7.56
CA TRP A 153 -19.98 16.81 -7.14
C TRP A 153 -21.22 17.60 -7.56
N SER A 154 -22.27 16.87 -7.95
CA SER A 154 -23.62 17.38 -8.21
C SER A 154 -24.60 16.22 -8.40
N LYS A 155 -25.90 16.54 -8.55
CA LYS A 155 -26.91 15.53 -8.90
C LYS A 155 -26.59 14.81 -10.22
N SER A 156 -26.09 15.50 -11.25
CA SER A 156 -25.80 14.85 -12.55
C SER A 156 -24.66 13.84 -12.41
N VAL A 157 -23.63 14.15 -11.63
CA VAL A 157 -22.54 13.22 -11.29
C VAL A 157 -23.08 11.97 -10.59
N SER A 158 -23.98 12.14 -9.61
CA SER A 158 -24.63 11.03 -8.90
C SER A 158 -25.52 10.16 -9.81
N ASP A 159 -26.22 10.77 -10.77
CA ASP A 159 -27.02 10.07 -11.79
C ASP A 159 -26.10 9.28 -12.75
N GLU A 160 -25.02 9.91 -13.25
CA GLU A 160 -24.04 9.31 -14.17
C GLU A 160 -23.25 8.15 -13.54
N MET A 161 -22.88 8.22 -12.26
CA MET A 161 -22.34 7.07 -11.51
C MET A 161 -23.28 5.85 -11.61
N GLY A 162 -24.59 6.09 -11.55
CA GLY A 162 -25.59 5.03 -11.68
C GLY A 162 -25.64 4.40 -13.07
N ILE A 163 -25.36 5.18 -14.13
CA ILE A 163 -25.27 4.70 -15.51
C ILE A 163 -23.96 3.92 -15.70
N LEU A 164 -22.83 4.45 -15.22
CA LEU A 164 -21.52 3.78 -15.27
C LEU A 164 -21.57 2.39 -14.61
N CYS A 165 -22.22 2.30 -13.44
CA CYS A 165 -22.42 1.05 -12.72
C CYS A 165 -23.31 0.03 -13.47
N LYS A 166 -24.40 0.49 -14.10
CA LYS A 166 -25.38 -0.41 -14.74
C LYS A 166 -25.02 -0.81 -16.17
N GLU A 167 -24.41 0.09 -16.93
CA GLU A 167 -24.28 -0.01 -18.38
C GLU A 167 -22.82 -0.03 -18.87
N ARG A 168 -21.86 0.48 -18.10
CA ARG A 168 -20.45 0.56 -18.48
C ARG A 168 -19.52 -0.38 -17.69
N GLY A 169 -20.04 -1.10 -16.68
CA GLY A 169 -19.29 -2.11 -15.94
C GLY A 169 -18.22 -1.53 -15.00
N VAL A 170 -18.50 -0.38 -14.39
CA VAL A 170 -17.61 0.28 -13.42
C VAL A 170 -18.19 0.09 -12.01
N ASN A 171 -17.43 -0.53 -11.09
CA ASN A 171 -17.83 -0.69 -9.69
C ASN A 171 -17.03 0.15 -8.69
N SER A 172 -16.19 1.08 -9.16
CA SER A 172 -15.26 1.78 -8.27
C SER A 172 -14.99 3.22 -8.71
N PHE A 173 -15.06 4.12 -7.75
CA PHE A 173 -15.03 5.57 -7.97
C PHE A 173 -13.96 6.25 -7.13
N LYS A 174 -13.25 7.21 -7.72
CA LYS A 174 -12.03 7.80 -7.17
C LYS A 174 -12.22 9.26 -6.74
N VAL A 175 -12.01 9.55 -5.45
CA VAL A 175 -12.05 10.91 -4.90
C VAL A 175 -10.66 11.40 -4.49
N PHE A 176 -10.49 12.71 -4.43
CA PHE A 176 -9.25 13.37 -4.00
C PHE A 176 -9.50 14.31 -2.82
N MET A 177 -8.69 14.16 -1.77
CA MET A 177 -8.62 15.10 -0.64
C MET A 177 -7.51 16.16 -0.83
N ALA A 178 -6.67 15.96 -1.86
CA ALA A 178 -5.61 16.86 -2.30
C ALA A 178 -5.95 17.53 -3.64
N TYR A 179 -4.99 18.24 -4.24
CA TYR A 179 -5.17 19.02 -5.47
C TYR A 179 -6.24 20.12 -5.32
N LYS A 180 -6.07 20.97 -4.30
CA LYS A 180 -6.98 22.06 -3.97
C LYS A 180 -7.26 22.96 -5.18
N GLY A 181 -8.54 23.14 -5.50
CA GLY A 181 -9.01 23.94 -6.64
C GLY A 181 -9.05 23.19 -7.98
N LEU A 182 -8.49 21.98 -8.07
CA LEU A 182 -8.48 21.15 -9.28
C LEU A 182 -9.39 19.92 -9.12
N PHE A 183 -9.04 19.00 -8.22
CA PHE A 183 -9.78 17.74 -7.99
C PHE A 183 -10.31 17.58 -6.56
N MET A 184 -9.85 18.42 -5.62
CA MET A 184 -10.21 18.31 -4.20
C MET A 184 -11.72 18.43 -3.96
N LEU A 185 -12.29 17.42 -3.31
CA LEU A 185 -13.62 17.46 -2.70
C LEU A 185 -13.52 17.87 -1.22
N ASN A 186 -14.57 18.52 -0.72
CA ASN A 186 -14.73 18.80 0.72
C ASN A 186 -15.45 17.64 1.44
N ASP A 187 -15.45 17.64 2.77
CA ASP A 187 -15.98 16.53 3.58
C ASP A 187 -17.48 16.24 3.34
N SER A 188 -18.30 17.24 2.98
CA SER A 188 -19.72 17.03 2.60
C SER A 188 -19.83 16.31 1.26
N GLU A 189 -19.07 16.75 0.25
CA GLU A 189 -19.02 16.10 -1.06
C GLU A 189 -18.48 14.66 -0.94
N LEU A 190 -17.47 14.44 -0.10
CA LEU A 190 -16.93 13.11 0.22
C LEU A 190 -18.00 12.20 0.85
N PHE A 191 -18.78 12.72 1.80
CA PHE A 191 -19.87 11.98 2.44
C PHE A 191 -20.93 11.56 1.41
N GLU A 192 -21.43 12.51 0.61
CA GLU A 192 -22.46 12.25 -0.41
C GLU A 192 -21.98 11.27 -1.51
N VAL A 193 -20.71 11.35 -1.93
CA VAL A 193 -20.11 10.36 -2.85
C VAL A 193 -20.05 8.97 -2.22
N PHE A 194 -19.71 8.87 -0.92
CA PHE A 194 -19.60 7.58 -0.25
C PHE A 194 -20.98 6.94 0.00
N GLU A 195 -22.01 7.72 0.37
CA GLU A 195 -23.39 7.25 0.37
C GLU A 195 -23.80 6.72 -1.01
N ARG A 196 -23.48 7.47 -2.08
CA ARG A 196 -23.80 7.04 -3.44
C ARG A 196 -23.08 5.76 -3.86
N CYS A 197 -21.81 5.61 -3.52
CA CYS A 197 -21.06 4.37 -3.73
C CYS A 197 -21.73 3.19 -3.00
N LYS A 198 -22.18 3.40 -1.75
CA LYS A 198 -22.88 2.39 -0.95
C LYS A 198 -24.21 1.96 -1.56
N GLU A 199 -25.04 2.90 -2.01
CA GLU A 199 -26.31 2.62 -2.70
C GLU A 199 -26.11 1.73 -3.94
N LEU A 200 -25.14 2.09 -4.77
CA LEU A 200 -24.84 1.40 -6.03
C LEU A 200 -24.20 0.02 -5.82
N GLY A 201 -23.64 -0.24 -4.64
CA GLY A 201 -22.81 -1.42 -4.42
C GLY A 201 -21.40 -1.29 -5.01
N ALA A 202 -20.92 -0.06 -5.14
CA ALA A 202 -19.60 0.29 -5.64
C ALA A 202 -18.58 0.45 -4.48
N ILE A 203 -17.32 0.72 -4.82
CA ILE A 203 -16.22 0.91 -3.89
C ILE A 203 -15.69 2.33 -4.04
N ALA A 204 -15.64 3.09 -2.95
CA ALA A 204 -14.99 4.38 -2.94
C ALA A 204 -13.46 4.18 -2.85
N GLN A 205 -12.70 4.90 -3.67
CA GLN A 205 -11.25 4.97 -3.58
C GLN A 205 -10.82 6.40 -3.23
N VAL A 206 -9.84 6.58 -2.35
CA VAL A 206 -9.44 7.92 -1.88
C VAL A 206 -7.95 8.19 -2.07
N HIS A 207 -7.61 9.29 -2.76
CA HIS A 207 -6.28 9.90 -2.66
C HIS A 207 -6.28 10.77 -1.40
N ALA A 208 -5.62 10.28 -0.36
CA ALA A 208 -5.71 10.80 1.00
C ALA A 208 -4.46 11.60 1.39
N GLU A 209 -4.42 12.88 1.01
CA GLU A 209 -3.55 13.89 1.62
C GLU A 209 -4.37 15.16 1.92
N ASN A 210 -4.03 15.93 2.96
CA ASN A 210 -4.73 17.16 3.29
C ASN A 210 -4.38 18.32 2.33
N GLY A 211 -5.19 18.51 1.28
CA GLY A 211 -4.96 19.53 0.25
C GLY A 211 -4.86 20.99 0.74
N ASP A 212 -5.49 21.32 1.86
CA ASP A 212 -5.41 22.66 2.48
C ASP A 212 -4.06 22.93 3.12
N ILE A 213 -3.51 21.93 3.82
CA ILE A 213 -2.17 22.00 4.42
C ILE A 213 -1.12 22.04 3.31
N ILE A 214 -1.25 21.18 2.29
CA ILE A 214 -0.35 21.15 1.12
C ILE A 214 -0.30 22.53 0.45
N ALA A 215 -1.45 23.11 0.11
CA ALA A 215 -1.49 24.41 -0.58
C ALA A 215 -0.81 25.54 0.23
N LYS A 216 -0.94 25.53 1.57
CA LYS A 216 -0.23 26.48 2.44
C LYS A 216 1.27 26.20 2.51
N ASN A 217 1.68 24.94 2.63
CA ASN A 217 3.08 24.56 2.72
C ASN A 217 3.84 24.82 1.42
N VAL A 218 3.26 24.47 0.25
CA VAL A 218 3.84 24.77 -1.06
C VAL A 218 4.13 26.27 -1.20
N LYS A 219 3.13 27.12 -0.92
CA LYS A 219 3.32 28.57 -0.94
C LYS A 219 4.44 29.01 0.01
N LYS A 220 4.41 28.54 1.27
CA LYS A 220 5.40 28.89 2.30
C LYS A 220 6.83 28.54 1.87
N LEU A 221 7.05 27.37 1.25
CA LEU A 221 8.37 26.91 0.82
C LEU A 221 8.88 27.72 -0.39
N LEU A 222 8.00 28.00 -1.37
CA LEU A 222 8.33 28.87 -2.51
C LEU A 222 8.64 30.32 -2.06
N ASP A 223 7.86 30.87 -1.12
CA ASP A 223 8.10 32.19 -0.50
C ASP A 223 9.44 32.22 0.28
N GLN A 224 9.96 31.05 0.70
CA GLN A 224 11.28 30.88 1.33
C GLN A 224 12.42 30.59 0.32
N GLY A 225 12.12 30.52 -0.97
CA GLY A 225 13.09 30.23 -2.04
C GLY A 225 13.39 28.74 -2.25
N ILE A 226 12.72 27.83 -1.53
CA ILE A 226 12.85 26.38 -1.72
C ILE A 226 12.04 26.00 -2.96
N THR A 227 12.75 25.72 -4.05
CA THR A 227 12.19 25.55 -5.40
C THR A 227 12.55 24.20 -6.04
N GLY A 228 13.49 23.44 -5.45
CA GLY A 228 13.89 22.13 -5.93
C GLY A 228 12.94 21.00 -5.48
N PRO A 229 13.13 19.77 -6.00
CA PRO A 229 12.25 18.64 -5.74
C PRO A 229 12.13 18.27 -4.26
N GLU A 230 13.11 18.60 -3.42
CA GLU A 230 13.04 18.46 -1.96
C GLU A 230 11.87 19.24 -1.34
N GLY A 231 11.48 20.38 -1.93
CA GLY A 231 10.30 21.14 -1.51
C GLY A 231 8.99 20.34 -1.67
N HIS A 232 8.96 19.36 -2.59
CA HIS A 232 7.79 18.54 -2.83
C HIS A 232 7.48 17.62 -1.65
N GLU A 233 8.50 16.95 -1.09
CA GLU A 233 8.38 16.13 0.11
C GLU A 233 8.07 17.00 1.33
N LEU A 234 8.86 18.06 1.55
CA LEU A 234 8.71 18.99 2.67
C LEU A 234 7.33 19.67 2.73
N SER A 235 6.65 19.78 1.58
CA SER A 235 5.30 20.35 1.52
C SER A 235 4.19 19.39 1.99
N ARG A 236 4.46 18.08 2.00
CA ARG A 236 3.50 16.98 2.24
C ARG A 236 4.06 15.92 3.19
N THR A 237 4.50 16.30 4.39
CA THR A 237 5.02 15.37 5.40
C THR A 237 4.03 14.24 5.73
N GLU A 238 4.48 13.13 6.31
CA GLU A 238 3.63 11.93 6.42
C GLU A 238 2.37 12.10 7.28
N GLU A 239 2.34 13.08 8.19
CA GLU A 239 1.15 13.43 8.95
C GLU A 239 0.02 14.01 8.08
N VAL A 240 0.37 14.64 6.94
CA VAL A 240 -0.58 15.19 5.95
C VAL A 240 -1.33 14.08 5.23
N GLU A 241 -0.68 12.93 5.02
CA GLU A 241 -1.27 11.70 4.48
C GLU A 241 -2.10 11.00 5.58
N ALA A 242 -1.51 10.79 6.76
CA ALA A 242 -2.15 10.07 7.86
C ALA A 242 -3.45 10.72 8.38
N GLU A 243 -3.50 12.05 8.47
CA GLU A 243 -4.73 12.79 8.84
C GLU A 243 -5.86 12.52 7.85
N ALA A 244 -5.57 12.64 6.55
CA ALA A 244 -6.55 12.43 5.50
C ALA A 244 -7.02 10.98 5.42
N VAL A 245 -6.11 10.01 5.63
CA VAL A 245 -6.46 8.58 5.72
C VAL A 245 -7.39 8.31 6.89
N ASN A 246 -7.10 8.87 8.07
CA ASN A 246 -7.97 8.73 9.25
C ASN A 246 -9.36 9.32 8.99
N ARG A 247 -9.43 10.56 8.49
CA ARG A 247 -10.68 11.26 8.16
C ARG A 247 -11.50 10.52 7.12
N ALA A 248 -10.89 10.04 6.02
CA ALA A 248 -11.59 9.26 5.00
C ALA A 248 -12.17 7.95 5.58
N CYS A 249 -11.40 7.23 6.40
CA CYS A 249 -11.87 6.01 7.08
C CYS A 249 -13.08 6.27 7.99
N VAL A 250 -13.10 7.42 8.69
CA VAL A 250 -14.23 7.81 9.55
C VAL A 250 -15.48 8.13 8.70
N ILE A 251 -15.35 8.90 7.62
CA ILE A 251 -16.48 9.25 6.73
C ILE A 251 -17.04 8.00 6.04
N ALA A 252 -16.17 7.10 5.56
CA ALA A 252 -16.58 5.82 4.97
C ALA A 252 -17.32 4.91 5.96
N HIS A 253 -16.90 4.91 7.24
CA HIS A 253 -17.59 4.16 8.28
C HIS A 253 -18.99 4.73 8.57
N GLN A 254 -19.15 6.05 8.69
CA GLN A 254 -20.46 6.70 8.91
C GLN A 254 -21.46 6.38 7.79
N THR A 255 -20.99 6.42 6.55
CA THR A 255 -21.79 6.09 5.34
C THR A 255 -21.92 4.58 5.07
N LYS A 256 -21.27 3.73 5.89
CA LYS A 256 -21.17 2.27 5.72
C LYS A 256 -20.61 1.85 4.34
N CYS A 257 -19.89 2.76 3.66
CA CYS A 257 -19.30 2.55 2.33
C CYS A 257 -17.97 1.80 2.42
N PRO A 258 -17.72 0.80 1.56
CA PRO A 258 -16.37 0.25 1.41
C PRO A 258 -15.40 1.31 0.85
N LEU A 259 -14.23 1.41 1.46
CA LEU A 259 -13.17 2.35 1.14
C LEU A 259 -11.87 1.62 0.80
N TYR A 260 -11.26 2.03 -0.31
CA TYR A 260 -9.95 1.60 -0.77
C TYR A 260 -9.00 2.79 -0.73
N VAL A 261 -8.11 2.82 0.25
CA VAL A 261 -7.06 3.84 0.37
C VAL A 261 -5.95 3.46 -0.60
N VAL A 262 -5.83 4.20 -1.70
CA VAL A 262 -4.80 3.95 -2.72
C VAL A 262 -3.42 4.42 -2.23
N HIS A 263 -2.36 3.98 -2.91
CA HIS A 263 -0.99 4.51 -2.83
C HIS A 263 -0.58 5.00 -1.42
N VAL A 264 -0.69 4.13 -0.42
CA VAL A 264 -0.18 4.38 0.93
C VAL A 264 1.34 4.39 0.87
N MET A 265 1.94 5.55 1.11
CA MET A 265 3.38 5.80 0.96
C MET A 265 4.11 5.88 2.30
N SER A 266 3.41 6.14 3.41
CA SER A 266 4.02 6.30 4.74
C SER A 266 3.63 5.25 5.77
N LYS A 267 4.48 5.14 6.79
CA LYS A 267 4.22 4.34 7.99
C LYS A 267 3.00 4.87 8.74
N SER A 268 2.89 6.18 8.95
CA SER A 268 1.76 6.76 9.67
C SER A 268 0.42 6.52 8.95
N ALA A 269 0.37 6.66 7.62
CA ALA A 269 -0.83 6.32 6.85
C ALA A 269 -1.17 4.82 6.92
N ALA A 270 -0.19 3.92 6.77
CA ALA A 270 -0.41 2.49 6.92
C ALA A 270 -0.90 2.10 8.33
N ILE A 271 -0.40 2.76 9.37
CA ILE A 271 -0.87 2.61 10.76
C ILE A 271 -2.33 3.06 10.90
N GLU A 272 -2.75 4.14 10.24
CA GLU A 272 -4.15 4.58 10.27
C GLU A 272 -5.09 3.63 9.50
N VAL A 273 -4.66 3.07 8.36
CA VAL A 273 -5.40 1.98 7.68
C VAL A 273 -5.54 0.76 8.60
N ALA A 274 -4.45 0.30 9.22
CA ALA A 274 -4.46 -0.84 10.15
C ALA A 274 -5.37 -0.57 11.37
N ARG A 275 -5.32 0.63 11.94
CA ARG A 275 -6.20 1.08 13.04
C ARG A 275 -7.67 1.09 12.63
N ALA A 276 -7.99 1.62 11.45
CA ALA A 276 -9.35 1.65 10.92
C ALA A 276 -9.87 0.22 10.68
N ARG A 277 -9.10 -0.64 9.99
CA ARG A 277 -9.46 -2.05 9.76
C ARG A 277 -9.71 -2.77 11.09
N LYS A 278 -8.80 -2.67 12.06
CA LYS A 278 -8.98 -3.28 13.39
C LYS A 278 -10.19 -2.73 14.13
N ARG A 279 -10.47 -1.43 14.06
CA ARG A 279 -11.65 -0.78 14.67
C ARG A 279 -12.95 -1.28 14.05
N TYR A 280 -12.94 -1.60 12.76
CA TYR A 280 -14.11 -2.00 11.97
C TYR A 280 -14.09 -3.51 11.61
N ASN A 281 -13.55 -4.34 12.49
CA ASN A 281 -13.54 -5.82 12.39
C ASN A 281 -12.97 -6.38 11.07
N ASN A 282 -11.99 -5.69 10.50
CA ASN A 282 -11.32 -5.95 9.21
C ASN A 282 -12.29 -5.97 8.00
N GLN A 283 -13.42 -5.28 8.09
CA GLN A 283 -14.41 -5.17 7.02
C GLN A 283 -14.45 -3.75 6.44
N GLY A 284 -14.73 -3.66 5.13
CA GLY A 284 -15.02 -2.40 4.44
C GLY A 284 -13.82 -1.48 4.18
N ILE A 285 -12.73 -1.54 4.96
CA ILE A 285 -11.52 -0.73 4.72
C ILE A 285 -10.43 -1.61 4.10
N TYR A 286 -9.85 -1.10 3.00
CA TYR A 286 -8.74 -1.70 2.28
C TYR A 286 -7.64 -0.68 2.03
N GLY A 287 -6.39 -1.14 1.92
CA GLY A 287 -5.22 -0.31 1.64
C GLY A 287 -4.31 -0.92 0.58
N GLU A 288 -3.86 -0.06 -0.32
CA GLU A 288 -2.89 -0.33 -1.37
C GLU A 288 -1.57 0.37 -1.03
N THR A 289 -0.43 -0.24 -1.38
CA THR A 289 0.84 0.48 -1.48
C THR A 289 1.46 0.30 -2.87
N LEU A 290 2.51 1.04 -3.19
CA LEU A 290 3.09 1.06 -4.53
C LEU A 290 4.40 0.30 -4.61
N ALA A 291 4.70 -0.20 -5.82
CA ALA A 291 6.04 -0.66 -6.20
C ALA A 291 7.13 0.36 -5.81
N ALA A 292 6.86 1.65 -6.02
CA ALA A 292 7.76 2.74 -5.64
C ALA A 292 8.05 2.75 -4.13
N ALA A 293 7.00 2.71 -3.30
CA ALA A 293 7.08 2.80 -1.84
C ALA A 293 7.80 1.61 -1.17
N VAL A 294 7.75 0.42 -1.78
CA VAL A 294 8.46 -0.77 -1.28
C VAL A 294 9.81 -1.01 -1.97
N GLY A 295 10.04 -0.40 -3.13
CA GLY A 295 11.26 -0.57 -3.92
C GLY A 295 12.38 0.41 -3.55
N THR A 296 12.02 1.66 -3.27
CA THR A 296 12.94 2.79 -3.04
C THR A 296 12.39 3.76 -1.97
N ASP A 297 13.11 4.83 -1.66
CA ASP A 297 12.78 5.79 -0.61
C ASP A 297 12.97 7.27 -1.04
N GLY A 298 12.57 8.20 -0.17
CA GLY A 298 12.56 9.64 -0.43
C GLY A 298 13.91 10.33 -0.36
N THR A 299 15.00 9.64 0.01
CA THR A 299 16.34 10.27 0.07
C THR A 299 16.79 10.83 -1.29
N HIS A 300 16.26 10.26 -2.38
CA HIS A 300 16.51 10.72 -3.75
C HIS A 300 16.07 12.17 -4.04
N TYR A 301 15.15 12.76 -3.27
CA TYR A 301 14.77 14.17 -3.45
C TYR A 301 15.90 15.15 -3.13
N TRP A 302 16.91 14.72 -2.35
CA TRP A 302 18.09 15.51 -2.00
C TRP A 302 19.32 15.17 -2.87
N ASP A 303 19.14 14.45 -3.98
CA ASP A 303 20.25 14.21 -4.91
C ASP A 303 20.72 15.50 -5.59
N LYS A 304 22.03 15.60 -5.85
CA LYS A 304 22.65 16.78 -6.47
C LYS A 304 22.26 16.95 -7.94
N CYS A 305 21.87 15.87 -8.60
CA CYS A 305 21.32 15.88 -9.94
C CYS A 305 19.82 16.20 -9.87
N TRP A 306 19.46 17.43 -10.23
CA TRP A 306 18.06 17.87 -10.25
C TRP A 306 17.14 16.90 -11.03
N HIS A 307 17.62 16.34 -12.15
CA HIS A 307 16.85 15.36 -12.94
C HIS A 307 16.61 14.05 -12.19
N HIS A 308 17.57 13.58 -11.38
CA HIS A 308 17.39 12.39 -10.54
C HIS A 308 16.33 12.67 -9.47
N ALA A 309 16.44 13.80 -8.77
CA ALA A 309 15.49 14.18 -7.73
C ALA A 309 14.07 14.40 -8.30
N ALA A 310 13.94 15.05 -9.46
CA ALA A 310 12.66 15.28 -10.14
C ALA A 310 12.02 13.99 -10.71
N ALA A 311 12.83 13.02 -11.13
CA ALA A 311 12.35 11.71 -11.58
C ALA A 311 11.56 10.96 -10.51
N HIS A 312 11.86 11.18 -9.23
CA HIS A 312 11.21 10.53 -8.09
C HIS A 312 9.94 11.27 -7.60
N VAL A 313 9.54 12.38 -8.22
CA VAL A 313 8.40 13.21 -7.78
C VAL A 313 7.07 12.56 -8.15
N LEU A 314 6.32 12.14 -7.12
CA LEU A 314 4.94 11.65 -7.12
C LEU A 314 4.19 12.14 -5.86
N SER A 315 2.87 11.95 -5.78
CA SER A 315 2.05 12.39 -4.64
C SER A 315 1.10 11.27 -4.17
N PRO A 316 1.15 10.82 -2.90
CA PRO A 316 2.06 11.26 -1.84
C PRO A 316 3.53 10.98 -2.14
N PRO A 317 4.48 11.75 -1.59
CA PRO A 317 5.90 11.58 -1.89
C PRO A 317 6.47 10.29 -1.28
N LEU A 318 7.56 9.78 -1.85
CA LEU A 318 8.39 8.76 -1.21
C LEU A 318 8.90 9.28 0.14
N ARG A 319 8.92 8.45 1.17
CA ARG A 319 9.31 8.90 2.52
C ARG A 319 10.83 8.79 2.72
N PRO A 320 11.49 9.83 3.26
CA PRO A 320 12.95 9.85 3.41
C PRO A 320 13.48 8.91 4.51
N ASP A 321 12.60 8.32 5.33
CA ASP A 321 12.98 7.22 6.24
C ASP A 321 13.17 5.92 5.43
N PRO A 322 14.42 5.41 5.31
CA PRO A 322 14.76 4.25 4.48
C PRO A 322 14.22 2.92 5.04
N THR A 323 13.59 2.93 6.22
CA THR A 323 12.91 1.76 6.81
C THR A 323 11.40 1.76 6.52
N THR A 324 10.89 2.75 5.79
CA THR A 324 9.50 2.77 5.28
C THR A 324 9.19 1.61 4.31
N PRO A 325 10.06 1.28 3.33
CA PRO A 325 9.80 0.17 2.40
C PRO A 325 9.59 -1.18 3.10
N GLU A 326 10.45 -1.52 4.07
CA GLU A 326 10.33 -2.75 4.86
C GLU A 326 9.07 -2.74 5.73
N PHE A 327 8.71 -1.59 6.32
CA PHE A 327 7.48 -1.45 7.11
C PHE A 327 6.23 -1.71 6.25
N LEU A 328 6.17 -1.17 5.03
CA LEU A 328 5.05 -1.36 4.12
C LEU A 328 4.97 -2.82 3.61
N ILE A 329 6.10 -3.49 3.38
CA ILE A 329 6.13 -4.94 3.12
C ILE A 329 5.61 -5.74 4.33
N ASN A 330 5.95 -5.35 5.56
CA ASN A 330 5.39 -5.98 6.76
C ASN A 330 3.87 -5.77 6.88
N CYS A 331 3.35 -4.59 6.53
CA CYS A 331 1.90 -4.35 6.45
C CYS A 331 1.23 -5.17 5.33
N LEU A 332 1.92 -5.43 4.21
CA LEU A 332 1.45 -6.37 3.21
C LEU A 332 1.48 -7.82 3.74
N ALA A 333 2.46 -8.19 4.57
CA ALA A 333 2.58 -9.52 5.17
C ALA A 333 1.49 -9.81 6.22
N SER A 334 1.21 -8.85 7.10
CA SER A 334 0.18 -8.92 8.16
C SER A 334 -1.26 -8.84 7.65
N ASP A 335 -1.44 -8.61 6.33
CA ASP A 335 -2.70 -8.18 5.71
C ASP A 335 -3.23 -6.84 6.22
N ASP A 336 -2.44 -5.97 6.85
CA ASP A 336 -2.88 -4.59 7.13
C ASP A 336 -3.11 -3.80 5.82
N LEU A 337 -2.28 -4.06 4.80
CA LEU A 337 -2.45 -3.66 3.40
C LEU A 337 -2.68 -4.90 2.52
N GLN A 338 -3.51 -4.79 1.48
CA GLN A 338 -4.00 -5.95 0.72
C GLN A 338 -3.47 -6.03 -0.71
N THR A 339 -3.05 -4.91 -1.31
CA THR A 339 -2.70 -4.85 -2.74
C THR A 339 -1.45 -4.04 -3.01
N THR A 340 -0.75 -4.38 -4.08
CA THR A 340 0.32 -3.57 -4.65
C THR A 340 -0.05 -3.05 -6.03
N GLY A 341 -0.09 -1.72 -6.18
CA GLY A 341 -0.20 -1.03 -7.47
C GLY A 341 1.16 -0.55 -7.99
N SER A 342 1.19 0.05 -9.18
CA SER A 342 2.36 0.83 -9.64
C SER A 342 2.18 2.34 -9.55
N ASP A 343 0.95 2.85 -9.70
CA ASP A 343 0.67 4.27 -9.98
C ASP A 343 1.46 4.77 -11.21
N ASN A 344 1.56 3.91 -12.24
CA ASN A 344 2.39 4.17 -13.41
C ASN A 344 1.86 5.39 -14.19
N CYS A 345 2.54 6.51 -13.99
CA CYS A 345 2.18 7.83 -14.52
C CYS A 345 3.51 8.49 -14.94
N THR A 346 4.06 8.03 -16.06
CA THR A 346 5.43 8.35 -16.47
C THR A 346 5.53 9.68 -17.20
N PHE A 347 6.61 10.42 -16.98
CA PHE A 347 6.92 11.66 -17.69
C PHE A 347 8.42 11.70 -17.95
N ASN A 348 8.81 11.92 -19.20
CA ASN A 348 10.22 12.02 -19.59
C ASN A 348 10.91 13.22 -18.92
N LYS A 349 12.25 13.18 -18.87
CA LYS A 349 13.10 14.24 -18.34
C LYS A 349 12.70 15.65 -18.77
N GLU A 350 12.45 15.87 -20.07
CA GLU A 350 12.04 17.17 -20.63
C GLU A 350 10.67 17.64 -20.10
N GLN A 351 9.76 16.71 -19.82
CA GLN A 351 8.44 17.00 -19.24
C GLN A 351 8.55 17.33 -17.75
N LYS A 352 9.45 16.64 -17.01
CA LYS A 352 9.77 16.98 -15.62
C LYS A 352 10.32 18.41 -15.51
N GLU A 353 11.10 18.89 -16.48
CA GLU A 353 11.69 20.24 -16.49
C GLU A 353 10.67 21.41 -16.48
N LEU A 354 9.37 21.15 -16.70
CA LEU A 354 8.30 22.15 -16.47
C LEU A 354 8.34 22.75 -15.05
N GLY A 355 8.82 21.99 -14.06
CA GLY A 355 9.00 22.45 -12.67
C GLY A 355 10.44 22.77 -12.25
N LYS A 356 11.35 23.04 -13.20
CA LYS A 356 12.79 23.24 -12.91
C LYS A 356 13.13 24.36 -11.93
N ASN A 357 12.28 25.38 -11.84
CA ASN A 357 12.40 26.51 -10.92
C ASN A 357 11.23 26.60 -9.92
N ASP A 358 10.37 25.57 -9.89
CA ASP A 358 9.15 25.52 -9.07
C ASP A 358 8.67 24.07 -8.98
N PHE A 359 9.01 23.38 -7.89
CA PHE A 359 8.67 21.98 -7.67
C PHE A 359 7.17 21.69 -7.78
N SER A 360 6.29 22.67 -7.53
CA SER A 360 4.83 22.49 -7.64
C SER A 360 4.35 22.29 -9.07
N LYS A 361 5.19 22.62 -10.06
CA LYS A 361 4.94 22.44 -11.50
C LYS A 361 5.62 21.20 -12.09
N ILE A 362 6.33 20.39 -11.30
CA ILE A 362 6.85 19.10 -11.77
C ILE A 362 5.65 18.16 -11.95
N PRO A 363 5.42 17.55 -13.14
CA PRO A 363 4.40 16.52 -13.32
C PRO A 363 4.62 15.35 -12.37
N ASN A 364 3.58 15.01 -11.60
CA ASN A 364 3.64 13.99 -10.55
C ASN A 364 3.42 12.61 -11.14
N GLY A 365 4.34 11.69 -10.84
CA GLY A 365 4.24 10.30 -11.25
C GLY A 365 5.60 9.69 -11.57
N VAL A 366 5.65 8.37 -11.52
CA VAL A 366 6.85 7.54 -11.69
C VAL A 366 6.53 6.31 -12.55
N ASN A 367 7.56 5.57 -12.92
CA ASN A 367 7.41 4.24 -13.48
C ASN A 367 7.10 3.18 -12.41
N GLY A 368 6.44 2.09 -12.82
CA GLY A 368 6.35 0.89 -11.98
C GLY A 368 5.69 -0.34 -12.60
N VAL A 369 4.93 -0.22 -13.69
CA VAL A 369 4.03 -1.29 -14.17
C VAL A 369 4.76 -2.61 -14.55
N GLU A 370 5.97 -2.50 -15.10
CA GLU A 370 6.85 -3.63 -15.45
C GLU A 370 7.60 -4.19 -14.23
N ASP A 371 8.01 -3.32 -13.31
CA ASP A 371 8.93 -3.70 -12.25
C ASP A 371 8.24 -4.18 -10.97
N ARG A 372 6.97 -3.80 -10.77
CA ARG A 372 6.13 -4.12 -9.60
C ARG A 372 6.28 -5.56 -9.11
N MET A 373 6.18 -6.56 -9.98
CA MET A 373 6.24 -7.97 -9.55
C MET A 373 7.65 -8.39 -9.10
N SER A 374 8.71 -7.99 -9.81
CA SER A 374 10.10 -8.31 -9.38
C SER A 374 10.49 -7.55 -8.12
N VAL A 375 10.09 -6.28 -8.00
CA VAL A 375 10.36 -5.46 -6.80
C VAL A 375 9.67 -6.04 -5.57
N VAL A 376 8.38 -6.39 -5.66
CA VAL A 376 7.65 -7.01 -4.54
C VAL A 376 8.19 -8.41 -4.22
N TRP A 377 8.68 -9.16 -5.22
CA TRP A 377 9.31 -10.46 -5.00
C TRP A 377 10.66 -10.32 -4.27
N GLU A 378 11.53 -9.41 -4.71
CA GLU A 378 12.83 -9.15 -4.07
C GLU A 378 12.64 -8.63 -2.63
N LYS A 379 11.81 -7.60 -2.46
CA LYS A 379 11.64 -6.91 -1.17
C LYS A 379 10.80 -7.71 -0.18
N GLY A 380 9.93 -8.61 -0.66
CA GLY A 380 9.05 -9.44 0.15
C GLY A 380 9.44 -10.91 0.25
N VAL A 381 9.59 -11.62 -0.88
CA VAL A 381 9.78 -13.08 -0.89
C VAL A 381 11.24 -13.47 -0.65
N VAL A 382 12.19 -12.76 -1.27
CA VAL A 382 13.64 -13.04 -1.09
C VAL A 382 14.12 -12.64 0.30
N SER A 383 13.57 -11.54 0.85
CA SER A 383 13.80 -11.11 2.25
C SER A 383 13.18 -12.04 3.29
N GLY A 384 12.24 -12.91 2.90
CA GLY A 384 11.54 -13.84 3.80
C GLY A 384 10.37 -13.22 4.56
N LEU A 385 9.90 -12.03 4.19
CA LEU A 385 8.75 -11.36 4.78
C LEU A 385 7.40 -11.81 4.19
N LEU A 386 7.40 -12.24 2.92
CA LEU A 386 6.25 -12.82 2.23
C LEU A 386 6.57 -14.26 1.80
N ASP A 387 5.60 -15.16 1.91
CA ASP A 387 5.65 -16.43 1.17
C ASP A 387 5.11 -16.25 -0.27
N PRO A 388 5.32 -17.22 -1.18
CA PRO A 388 4.80 -17.12 -2.55
C PRO A 388 3.27 -17.04 -2.65
N GLN A 389 2.52 -17.56 -1.66
CA GLN A 389 1.05 -17.45 -1.66
C GLN A 389 0.62 -16.02 -1.35
N ARG A 390 1.25 -15.38 -0.35
CA ARG A 390 1.00 -13.98 -0.01
C ARG A 390 1.45 -13.05 -1.13
N PHE A 391 2.55 -13.36 -1.83
CA PHE A 391 2.94 -12.67 -3.06
C PHE A 391 1.81 -12.69 -4.11
N VAL A 392 1.24 -13.86 -4.41
CA VAL A 392 0.08 -13.99 -5.33
C VAL A 392 -1.16 -13.24 -4.80
N ALA A 393 -1.37 -13.24 -3.48
CA ALA A 393 -2.46 -12.49 -2.86
C ALA A 393 -2.35 -10.99 -3.17
N VAL A 394 -1.21 -10.36 -2.85
CA VAL A 394 -1.07 -8.89 -2.95
C VAL A 394 -0.84 -8.38 -4.37
N THR A 395 -0.27 -9.19 -5.26
CA THR A 395 0.01 -8.79 -6.66
C THR A 395 -1.11 -9.14 -7.64
N SER A 396 -2.11 -9.94 -7.24
CA SER A 396 -3.17 -10.41 -8.15
C SER A 396 -4.49 -10.75 -7.45
N THR A 397 -4.53 -11.75 -6.55
CA THR A 397 -5.82 -12.30 -6.07
C THR A 397 -6.66 -11.29 -5.27
N ASN A 398 -6.04 -10.44 -4.45
CA ASN A 398 -6.78 -9.49 -3.62
C ASN A 398 -7.42 -8.38 -4.48
N ALA A 399 -6.69 -7.85 -5.48
CA ALA A 399 -7.27 -6.93 -6.46
C ALA A 399 -8.44 -7.56 -7.21
N ALA A 400 -8.29 -8.81 -7.66
CA ALA A 400 -9.39 -9.53 -8.32
C ALA A 400 -10.64 -9.68 -7.44
N LYS A 401 -10.46 -9.97 -6.15
CA LYS A 401 -11.56 -10.11 -5.18
C LYS A 401 -12.22 -8.77 -4.86
N ILE A 402 -11.43 -7.72 -4.61
CA ILE A 402 -11.92 -6.38 -4.28
C ILE A 402 -12.75 -5.84 -5.44
N PHE A 403 -12.23 -5.89 -6.68
CA PHE A 403 -12.92 -5.35 -7.85
C PHE A 403 -13.87 -6.33 -8.56
N GLY A 404 -14.20 -7.48 -7.93
CA GLY A 404 -15.28 -8.37 -8.38
C GLY A 404 -14.98 -9.27 -9.58
N ILE A 405 -13.72 -9.38 -9.99
CA ILE A 405 -13.26 -10.17 -11.16
C ILE A 405 -12.63 -11.53 -10.77
N TYR A 406 -12.72 -11.93 -9.50
CA TYR A 406 -12.31 -13.26 -9.00
C TYR A 406 -13.48 -14.28 -9.08
N PRO A 407 -13.25 -15.55 -9.44
CA PRO A 407 -11.97 -16.20 -9.79
C PRO A 407 -11.68 -16.18 -11.29
N GLN A 408 -12.37 -15.37 -12.10
CA GLN A 408 -12.06 -15.23 -13.53
C GLN A 408 -10.59 -14.83 -13.71
N LYS A 409 -10.12 -13.85 -12.94
CA LYS A 409 -8.71 -13.45 -12.82
C LYS A 409 -8.16 -13.71 -11.42
N GLY A 410 -6.84 -13.69 -11.29
CA GLY A 410 -6.14 -13.84 -10.01
C GLY A 410 -6.23 -15.22 -9.37
N ARG A 411 -6.49 -16.28 -10.16
CA ARG A 411 -6.42 -17.69 -9.75
C ARG A 411 -6.07 -18.59 -10.93
N ILE A 412 -5.24 -19.60 -10.69
CA ILE A 412 -5.10 -20.76 -11.58
C ILE A 412 -6.11 -21.82 -11.12
N ALA A 413 -7.25 -21.89 -11.80
CA ALA A 413 -8.30 -22.88 -11.60
C ALA A 413 -9.06 -23.13 -12.92
N VAL A 414 -9.71 -24.29 -13.05
CA VAL A 414 -10.51 -24.60 -14.24
C VAL A 414 -11.63 -23.56 -14.41
N GLY A 415 -11.73 -22.97 -15.60
CA GLY A 415 -12.68 -21.90 -15.94
C GLY A 415 -12.15 -20.46 -15.79
N SER A 416 -11.05 -20.26 -15.06
CA SER A 416 -10.34 -18.98 -15.01
C SER A 416 -9.74 -18.62 -16.38
N ASP A 417 -9.53 -17.32 -16.62
CA ASP A 417 -8.78 -16.83 -17.77
C ASP A 417 -7.36 -17.39 -17.72
N ALA A 418 -6.81 -17.76 -18.88
CA ALA A 418 -5.45 -18.27 -19.01
C ALA A 418 -4.44 -17.12 -19.04
N ASP A 419 -4.46 -16.33 -17.96
CA ASP A 419 -3.55 -15.24 -17.63
C ASP A 419 -2.54 -15.76 -16.61
N ILE A 420 -1.40 -16.25 -17.08
CA ILE A 420 -0.48 -17.09 -16.29
C ILE A 420 0.97 -16.67 -16.53
N VAL A 421 1.76 -16.61 -15.45
CA VAL A 421 3.20 -16.34 -15.48
C VAL A 421 3.95 -17.58 -15.02
N ILE A 422 4.97 -17.99 -15.79
CA ILE A 422 5.97 -18.96 -15.34
C ILE A 422 7.15 -18.15 -14.80
N TRP A 423 7.28 -18.17 -13.48
CA TRP A 423 8.17 -17.30 -12.72
C TRP A 423 9.38 -18.08 -12.23
N ASN A 424 10.57 -17.70 -12.71
CA ASN A 424 11.82 -18.27 -12.22
C ASN A 424 12.31 -17.47 -11.02
N GLY A 425 12.00 -17.98 -9.82
CA GLY A 425 12.42 -17.39 -8.54
C GLY A 425 13.92 -17.50 -8.22
N GLN A 426 14.75 -18.04 -9.13
CA GLN A 426 16.21 -18.12 -8.99
C GLN A 426 16.94 -17.32 -10.09
N ALA A 427 16.27 -16.99 -11.19
CA ALA A 427 16.78 -16.03 -12.16
C ALA A 427 16.89 -14.63 -11.52
N THR A 428 17.87 -13.86 -11.98
CA THR A 428 18.08 -12.47 -11.55
C THR A 428 18.07 -11.54 -12.75
N ARG A 429 17.59 -10.30 -12.54
CA ARG A 429 17.76 -9.18 -13.46
C ARG A 429 18.22 -7.95 -12.68
N VAL A 430 18.95 -7.06 -13.33
CA VAL A 430 19.20 -5.71 -12.83
C VAL A 430 18.27 -4.77 -13.58
N ILE A 431 17.46 -4.00 -12.86
CA ILE A 431 16.53 -3.06 -13.48
C ILE A 431 17.33 -1.89 -14.06
N SER A 432 17.02 -1.51 -15.31
CA SER A 432 17.62 -0.36 -15.98
C SER A 432 16.69 0.23 -17.04
N ALA A 433 16.68 1.55 -17.16
CA ALA A 433 16.02 2.26 -18.26
C ALA A 433 16.56 1.87 -19.65
N LYS A 434 17.73 1.23 -19.72
CA LYS A 434 18.29 0.70 -20.98
C LYS A 434 17.66 -0.63 -21.43
N THR A 435 16.94 -1.31 -20.54
CA THR A 435 16.43 -2.67 -20.77
C THR A 435 14.96 -2.86 -20.41
N HIS A 436 14.30 -1.84 -19.84
CA HIS A 436 12.84 -1.85 -19.65
C HIS A 436 12.09 -1.65 -20.97
N HIS A 437 10.78 -1.88 -20.95
CA HIS A 437 9.88 -1.85 -22.11
C HIS A 437 8.89 -0.68 -22.07
N GLN A 438 9.14 0.32 -21.22
CA GLN A 438 8.36 1.55 -21.06
C GLN A 438 8.85 2.64 -22.03
N ALA A 439 8.11 3.74 -22.16
CA ALA A 439 8.52 4.90 -22.95
C ALA A 439 9.31 5.95 -22.15
N CYS A 440 9.30 5.85 -20.82
CA CYS A 440 10.00 6.77 -19.92
C CYS A 440 11.53 6.68 -20.09
N ASP A 441 12.23 7.82 -20.12
CA ASP A 441 13.70 7.87 -20.29
C ASP A 441 14.52 7.61 -19.00
N PHE A 442 13.85 7.23 -17.90
CA PHE A 442 14.48 6.82 -16.64
C PHE A 442 13.71 5.67 -15.96
N ASN A 443 14.31 5.10 -14.92
CA ASN A 443 13.67 4.13 -14.03
C ASN A 443 14.03 4.44 -12.55
N ILE A 444 13.05 4.61 -11.67
CA ILE A 444 13.27 4.88 -10.23
C ILE A 444 13.90 3.69 -9.46
N PHE A 445 14.00 2.52 -10.10
CA PHE A 445 14.69 1.34 -9.57
C PHE A 445 16.02 1.05 -10.29
N GLU A 446 16.61 2.04 -10.99
CA GLU A 446 17.86 1.88 -11.74
C GLU A 446 18.98 1.24 -10.88
N GLY A 447 19.54 0.13 -11.37
CA GLY A 447 20.59 -0.62 -10.69
C GLY A 447 20.09 -1.59 -9.61
N LEU A 448 18.80 -1.64 -9.30
CA LEU A 448 18.24 -2.63 -8.36
C LEU A 448 18.35 -4.04 -8.95
N GLN A 449 19.11 -4.91 -8.30
CA GLN A 449 19.11 -6.34 -8.60
C GLN A 449 17.88 -6.99 -7.96
N CYS A 450 17.08 -7.69 -8.77
CA CYS A 450 15.94 -8.48 -8.33
C CYS A 450 16.12 -9.94 -8.75
N HIS A 451 15.87 -10.87 -7.83
CA HIS A 451 15.53 -12.25 -8.14
C HIS A 451 14.05 -12.32 -8.53
N GLY A 452 13.65 -13.39 -9.21
CA GLY A 452 12.27 -13.51 -9.69
C GLY A 452 12.08 -12.76 -11.00
N VAL A 453 12.13 -13.53 -12.08
CA VAL A 453 11.97 -13.03 -13.46
C VAL A 453 10.85 -13.83 -14.13
N PRO A 454 9.92 -13.17 -14.86
CA PRO A 454 8.96 -13.87 -15.70
C PRO A 454 9.69 -14.43 -16.93
N GLU A 455 9.77 -15.75 -17.05
CA GLU A 455 10.32 -16.38 -18.26
C GLU A 455 9.26 -16.55 -19.34
N TYR A 456 8.01 -16.84 -18.93
CA TYR A 456 6.86 -16.93 -19.81
C TYR A 456 5.72 -16.12 -19.22
N VAL A 457 5.06 -15.33 -20.06
CA VAL A 457 3.82 -14.61 -19.71
C VAL A 457 2.79 -14.93 -20.76
N ILE A 458 1.68 -15.51 -20.30
CA ILE A 458 0.57 -15.96 -21.11
C ILE A 458 -0.60 -15.03 -20.80
N VAL A 459 -1.16 -14.42 -21.85
CA VAL A 459 -2.30 -13.49 -21.78
C VAL A 459 -3.41 -14.09 -22.62
N ARG A 460 -4.58 -14.34 -22.03
CA ARG A 460 -5.72 -14.99 -22.69
C ARG A 460 -5.34 -16.28 -23.43
N GLY A 461 -4.44 -17.06 -22.84
CA GLY A 461 -3.91 -18.31 -23.39
C GLY A 461 -2.88 -18.18 -24.52
N LYS A 462 -2.46 -16.96 -24.88
CA LYS A 462 -1.41 -16.70 -25.87
C LYS A 462 -0.10 -16.35 -25.17
N ILE A 463 0.97 -17.05 -25.53
CA ILE A 463 2.33 -16.76 -25.05
C ILE A 463 2.75 -15.40 -25.61
N SER A 464 2.84 -14.41 -24.73
CA SER A 464 3.17 -13.01 -25.05
C SER A 464 4.60 -12.65 -24.63
N LEU A 465 5.20 -13.39 -23.70
CA LEU A 465 6.63 -13.40 -23.40
C LEU A 465 7.14 -14.85 -23.41
N GLU A 466 8.29 -15.10 -24.03
CA GLU A 466 9.02 -16.38 -24.00
C GLU A 466 10.53 -16.10 -23.96
N ASP A 467 11.19 -16.43 -22.86
CA ASP A 467 12.65 -16.32 -22.67
C ASP A 467 13.22 -14.93 -23.05
N GLY A 468 12.53 -13.87 -22.61
CA GLY A 468 12.88 -12.46 -22.89
C GLY A 468 12.39 -11.93 -24.25
N ASN A 469 11.80 -12.76 -25.10
CA ASN A 469 11.23 -12.36 -26.40
C ASN A 469 9.77 -11.93 -26.22
N LEU A 470 9.55 -10.62 -26.10
CA LEU A 470 8.22 -10.01 -25.95
C LEU A 470 7.52 -9.89 -27.31
N ARG A 471 6.33 -10.50 -27.43
CA ARG A 471 5.50 -10.53 -28.64
C ARG A 471 4.06 -10.20 -28.27
N VAL A 472 3.67 -8.97 -28.51
CA VAL A 472 2.34 -8.43 -28.24
C VAL A 472 1.76 -7.78 -29.49
N ALA A 473 0.44 -7.59 -29.51
CA ALA A 473 -0.26 -6.87 -30.57
C ALA A 473 -1.22 -5.85 -29.95
N GLU A 474 -1.34 -4.69 -30.61
CA GLU A 474 -2.35 -3.67 -30.30
C GLU A 474 -3.76 -4.27 -30.38
N GLY A 475 -4.61 -3.94 -29.40
CA GLY A 475 -5.99 -4.44 -29.31
C GLY A 475 -6.10 -5.95 -29.02
N GLN A 476 -5.04 -6.59 -28.51
CA GLN A 476 -5.11 -7.98 -28.04
C GLN A 476 -5.89 -8.12 -26.72
N GLY A 477 -5.78 -7.10 -25.85
CA GLY A 477 -6.50 -7.02 -24.59
C GLY A 477 -7.98 -6.73 -24.77
N GLN A 478 -8.79 -7.02 -23.74
CA GLN A 478 -10.20 -6.67 -23.70
C GLN A 478 -10.57 -5.90 -22.44
N PHE A 479 -11.53 -4.99 -22.56
CA PHE A 479 -12.19 -4.39 -21.41
C PHE A 479 -12.93 -5.47 -20.59
N ILE A 480 -12.70 -5.48 -19.29
CA ILE A 480 -13.30 -6.40 -18.31
C ILE A 480 -14.27 -5.61 -17.43
N PRO A 481 -15.58 -5.83 -17.58
CA PRO A 481 -16.57 -5.27 -16.66
C PRO A 481 -16.29 -5.68 -15.21
N THR A 482 -16.27 -4.71 -14.32
CA THR A 482 -16.16 -4.90 -12.87
C THR A 482 -17.58 -4.92 -12.28
N PRO A 483 -18.08 -6.08 -11.79
CA PRO A 483 -19.47 -6.20 -11.35
C PRO A 483 -19.71 -5.51 -9.99
N LEU A 484 -20.93 -5.02 -9.79
CA LEU A 484 -21.35 -4.40 -8.53
C LEU A 484 -21.49 -5.44 -7.42
N LYS A 485 -21.40 -4.95 -6.17
CA LYS A 485 -21.45 -5.75 -4.94
C LYS A 485 -20.49 -6.96 -4.95
N PRO A 486 -19.17 -6.76 -5.16
CA PRO A 486 -18.20 -7.86 -5.05
C PRO A 486 -18.37 -8.60 -3.72
N ALA A 487 -18.57 -9.93 -3.77
CA ALA A 487 -18.88 -10.73 -2.59
C ALA A 487 -17.85 -10.55 -1.46
N PHE A 488 -16.55 -10.50 -1.80
CA PHE A 488 -15.46 -10.26 -0.84
C PHE A 488 -15.55 -8.90 -0.08
N VAL A 489 -16.31 -7.95 -0.62
CA VAL A 489 -16.45 -6.58 -0.09
C VAL A 489 -17.82 -6.35 0.55
N TYR A 490 -18.87 -6.97 0.00
CA TYR A 490 -20.26 -6.74 0.41
C TYR A 490 -20.92 -7.90 1.15
N GLU A 491 -20.40 -9.13 1.04
CA GLU A 491 -20.89 -10.30 1.79
C GLU A 491 -19.97 -10.54 2.99
N THR A 492 -20.49 -10.33 4.19
CA THR A 492 -19.77 -10.67 5.42
C THR A 492 -19.86 -12.17 5.68
N ASN A 493 -18.73 -12.81 6.00
CA ASN A 493 -18.66 -14.24 6.29
C ASN A 493 -19.50 -14.62 7.53
N GLY A 494 -20.77 -14.97 7.33
CA GLY A 494 -21.59 -15.81 8.22
C GLY A 494 -21.96 -15.25 9.59
N VAL A 495 -21.39 -14.13 10.05
CA VAL A 495 -21.82 -13.47 11.29
C VAL A 495 -23.15 -12.78 11.03
N LYS A 496 -24.23 -13.46 11.40
CA LYS A 496 -25.50 -12.80 11.70
C LYS A 496 -25.26 -11.84 12.86
N ASN A 497 -24.99 -10.58 12.55
CA ASN A 497 -25.05 -9.51 13.54
C ASN A 497 -26.52 -9.37 13.95
N ASN A 498 -26.94 -10.08 15.00
CA ASN A 498 -28.13 -9.75 15.79
C ASN A 498 -27.90 -8.46 16.64
N HIS A 499 -27.14 -7.53 16.07
CA HIS A 499 -26.79 -6.22 16.61
C HIS A 499 -27.01 -5.15 15.54
N ASP A 500 -28.17 -5.23 14.88
CA ASP A 500 -28.98 -4.02 14.70
C ASP A 500 -29.48 -3.58 16.09
N VAL A 501 -28.55 -3.10 16.91
CA VAL A 501 -28.89 -2.25 18.05
C VAL A 501 -28.88 -0.85 17.47
N ASP A 502 -30.04 -0.22 17.43
CA ASP A 502 -30.19 1.16 17.03
C ASP A 502 -29.33 2.06 17.94
N ASP A 503 -28.14 2.43 17.45
CA ASP A 503 -27.39 3.58 17.98
C ASP A 503 -28.00 4.89 17.42
N HIS A 504 -29.33 4.92 17.36
CA HIS A 504 -30.11 6.14 17.20
C HIS A 504 -30.22 6.80 18.57
N ASN A 505 -29.35 7.79 18.82
CA ASN A 505 -29.67 8.89 19.74
C ASN A 505 -30.77 9.78 19.11
N GLY A 506 -31.90 9.18 18.77
CA GLY A 506 -33.11 9.89 18.44
C GLY A 506 -33.69 10.46 19.73
N LEU A 507 -33.86 11.78 19.79
CA LEU A 507 -34.75 12.36 20.79
C LEU A 507 -36.16 11.84 20.52
N GLU A 508 -36.64 10.92 21.35
CA GLU A 508 -38.06 10.58 21.35
C GLU A 508 -38.86 11.82 21.75
N ASN A 509 -39.84 12.15 20.89
CA ASN A 509 -40.73 13.28 21.13
C ASN A 509 -41.61 12.98 22.36
N LEU A 510 -41.33 13.67 23.47
CA LEU A 510 -42.25 13.78 24.60
C LEU A 510 -43.51 14.55 24.18
N LYS A 511 -44.43 13.84 23.53
CA LYS A 511 -45.83 14.26 23.41
C LYS A 511 -46.49 14.09 24.77
N LEU A 512 -46.74 15.20 25.43
CA LEU A 512 -47.71 15.28 26.52
C LEU A 512 -49.11 15.32 25.91
N GLU A 513 -49.81 14.19 25.93
CA GLU A 513 -51.26 14.14 25.76
C GLU A 513 -51.88 13.89 27.14
N GLU A 514 -52.76 14.80 27.55
CA GLU A 514 -53.51 14.71 28.81
C GLU A 514 -54.67 13.72 28.65
N GLU A 515 -54.81 12.76 29.56
CA GLU A 515 -56.14 12.21 29.88
C GLU A 515 -56.24 11.83 31.36
N LEU A 516 -57.34 12.26 31.98
CA LEU A 516 -57.58 12.23 33.42
C LEU A 516 -58.58 11.13 33.79
N THR A 517 -58.23 10.27 34.76
CA THR A 517 -59.21 9.60 35.62
C THR A 517 -58.66 9.39 37.04
N GLU A 518 -59.30 10.05 38.00
CA GLU A 518 -59.67 9.66 39.39
C GLU A 518 -59.00 8.42 40.05
N ALA A 519 -58.73 8.36 41.37
CA ALA A 519 -58.62 9.32 42.47
C ALA A 519 -58.08 8.56 43.71
N GLU A 520 -57.89 9.24 44.85
CA GLU A 520 -57.46 8.70 46.18
C GLU A 520 -55.95 8.30 46.25
N ASP A 521 -55.13 8.72 47.23
CA ASP A 521 -55.46 9.38 48.50
C ASP A 521 -54.35 10.31 49.08
N LEU A 522 -54.79 11.40 49.71
CA LEU A 522 -54.22 12.22 50.80
C LEU A 522 -52.76 12.79 50.79
N HIS A 523 -52.71 14.13 50.90
CA HIS A 523 -51.56 15.04 51.08
C HIS A 523 -50.60 14.77 52.26
N PRO A 524 -49.37 15.31 52.17
CA PRO A 524 -48.99 16.43 53.06
C PRO A 524 -48.88 17.79 52.34
N ARG A 525 -49.16 18.88 53.08
CA ARG A 525 -49.23 20.26 52.56
C ARG A 525 -47.86 20.96 52.57
N PHE A 526 -47.59 21.74 51.52
CA PHE A 526 -46.69 22.90 51.63
C PHE A 526 -47.32 23.98 52.53
N VAL A 527 -46.48 24.75 53.23
CA VAL A 527 -46.88 25.93 54.00
C VAL A 527 -45.99 27.10 53.59
N GLU A 528 -46.60 28.13 53.00
CA GLU A 528 -45.98 29.45 52.79
C GLU A 528 -46.12 30.36 54.04
N PRO A 529 -45.31 31.42 54.17
CA PRO A 529 -45.05 32.08 55.46
C PRO A 529 -46.03 33.22 55.82
N PRO A 530 -46.25 33.49 57.12
CA PRO A 530 -46.89 34.72 57.60
C PRO A 530 -45.91 35.70 58.30
N GLN A 531 -46.32 36.96 58.43
CA GLN A 531 -45.53 38.10 58.94
C GLN A 531 -45.80 38.48 60.42
N SER A 532 -44.79 39.05 61.09
CA SER A 532 -44.87 39.90 62.32
C SER A 532 -45.29 39.19 63.64
N VAL A 533 -44.95 39.64 64.88
CA VAL A 533 -44.51 40.96 65.42
C VAL A 533 -43.56 40.79 66.65
N SER A 534 -42.70 41.80 66.93
CA SER A 534 -42.15 42.24 68.25
C SER A 534 -41.07 41.45 69.05
N GLY A 535 -40.02 42.18 69.49
CA GLY A 535 -39.27 41.90 70.74
C GLY A 535 -37.72 42.05 70.70
N ALA A 536 -37.18 43.22 71.10
CA ALA A 536 -35.83 43.60 71.61
C ALA A 536 -34.58 42.66 71.44
N SER A 537 -33.32 43.10 71.23
CA SER A 537 -32.62 44.38 71.52
C SER A 537 -31.31 44.57 70.70
N GLN A 538 -30.80 45.82 70.59
CA GLN A 538 -29.40 46.34 70.43
C GLN A 538 -28.29 45.52 69.67
N ALA A 539 -27.41 46.07 68.81
CA ALA A 539 -27.03 47.45 68.44
C ALA A 539 -26.17 47.53 67.13
N SER A 540 -26.06 48.75 66.54
CA SER A 540 -25.03 49.27 65.57
C SER A 540 -24.61 48.47 64.30
N CYS A 541 -24.30 49.06 63.12
CA CYS A 541 -24.24 50.47 62.66
C CYS A 541 -24.23 50.60 61.10
N HIS A 542 -24.76 51.74 60.60
CA HIS A 542 -24.56 52.54 59.34
C HIS A 542 -23.60 52.05 58.21
N THR A 543 -23.77 52.28 56.87
CA THR A 543 -24.64 53.15 56.01
C THR A 543 -24.56 52.66 54.53
N ALA A 544 -25.65 52.58 53.73
CA ALA A 544 -26.15 53.53 52.69
C ALA A 544 -25.09 54.02 51.64
N ARG A 545 -25.26 54.09 50.30
CA ARG A 545 -26.36 54.00 49.26
C ARG A 545 -25.74 53.41 47.94
N GLY A 546 -26.38 53.16 46.78
CA GLY A 546 -27.77 53.24 46.27
C GLY A 546 -27.84 53.36 44.71
N MET A 547 -29.05 53.31 44.11
CA MET A 547 -29.45 53.54 42.69
C MET A 547 -29.17 52.47 41.58
N VAL A 548 -30.27 52.10 40.90
CA VAL A 548 -30.44 51.45 39.57
C VAL A 548 -30.60 52.58 38.49
N PRO A 549 -30.80 52.36 37.17
CA PRO A 549 -30.76 51.15 36.30
C PRO A 549 -29.96 51.34 34.98
N GLY A 550 -30.01 50.39 34.02
CA GLY A 550 -29.63 50.69 32.62
C GLY A 550 -29.34 49.49 31.69
N SER A 551 -30.21 49.29 30.71
CA SER A 551 -30.08 48.40 29.53
C SER A 551 -28.73 48.42 28.80
N ARG A 552 -28.25 47.24 28.34
CA ARG A 552 -27.15 47.11 27.37
C ARG A 552 -27.68 46.84 25.96
N ASN A 553 -27.08 47.47 24.94
CA ASN A 553 -27.15 47.01 23.56
C ASN A 553 -25.78 47.19 22.86
N LEU A 554 -25.64 46.62 21.67
CA LEU A 554 -24.42 46.13 21.02
C LEU A 554 -23.54 47.18 20.31
N GLN A 555 -22.28 46.76 20.06
CA GLN A 555 -21.28 47.28 19.11
C GLN A 555 -20.70 48.70 19.33
N GLN A 556 -19.44 48.76 19.79
CA GLN A 556 -18.29 49.37 19.10
C GLN A 556 -17.05 49.40 20.03
N SER A 557 -15.87 49.10 19.49
CA SER A 557 -14.57 49.42 20.10
C SER A 557 -13.50 49.41 19.01
N SER A 558 -12.81 50.53 18.86
CA SER A 558 -11.76 50.77 17.86
C SER A 558 -10.46 51.12 18.55
N PHE A 559 -9.34 50.50 18.18
CA PHE A 559 -8.02 51.02 18.56
C PHE A 559 -6.98 50.92 17.45
N SER A 560 -6.38 52.07 17.19
CA SER A 560 -5.20 52.42 16.40
C SER A 560 -4.82 53.81 16.94
N ILE A 561 -3.59 54.31 16.97
CA ILE A 561 -2.25 53.83 16.57
C ILE A 561 -1.27 54.56 17.51
N SER A 562 0.02 54.21 17.55
CA SER A 562 1.07 55.18 17.91
C SER A 562 2.39 54.77 17.25
N GLU A 563 2.97 55.67 16.46
CA GLU A 563 4.21 55.52 15.70
C GLU A 563 4.89 56.91 15.62
N GLU A 564 6.19 56.97 15.91
CA GLU A 564 7.13 58.07 15.62
C GLU A 564 8.53 57.49 15.94
N LEU A 565 9.42 57.14 14.99
CA LEU A 565 10.22 57.93 14.04
C LEU A 565 11.33 58.78 14.68
N ASP A 566 12.60 58.42 14.42
CA ASP A 566 13.64 59.40 14.02
C ASP A 566 14.82 58.75 13.24
N LYS A 567 15.71 59.55 12.63
CA LYS A 567 16.57 59.15 11.48
C LYS A 567 18.12 59.22 11.68
N ASP A 568 18.82 58.56 10.74
CA ASP A 568 20.17 58.82 10.17
C ASP A 568 21.47 58.70 11.03
N GLY A 569 22.43 57.85 10.58
CA GLY A 569 23.86 57.90 10.97
C GLY A 569 24.61 56.53 11.06
N PRO A 570 25.85 56.36 10.50
CA PRO A 570 26.48 55.04 10.36
C PRO A 570 27.65 54.72 11.33
N ARG A 571 27.81 53.42 11.69
CA ARG A 571 29.04 52.65 12.11
C ARG A 571 28.62 51.37 12.87
N ALA A 572 29.38 50.26 12.97
CA ALA A 572 30.58 49.77 12.27
C ALA A 572 30.67 48.24 12.43
N CYS A 573 31.33 47.52 11.51
CA CYS A 573 31.61 46.08 11.67
C CYS A 573 32.70 45.82 12.73
N ILE A 574 32.49 44.80 13.58
CA ILE A 574 33.55 44.20 14.40
C ILE A 574 33.81 42.77 13.89
N ARG A 575 35.09 42.46 13.65
CA ARG A 575 35.59 41.19 13.13
C ARG A 575 36.62 40.65 14.11
N VAL A 576 36.40 39.47 14.68
CA VAL A 576 37.35 38.83 15.60
C VAL A 576 37.98 37.61 14.94
N ARG A 577 39.30 37.47 15.10
CA ARG A 577 40.09 36.29 14.68
C ARG A 577 40.49 35.46 15.92
N ALA A 578 40.71 34.16 15.69
CA ALA A 578 41.17 33.12 16.64
C ALA A 578 42.66 33.35 17.10
N PRO A 579 43.39 32.41 17.78
CA PRO A 579 43.13 31.01 18.18
C PRO A 579 43.57 30.72 19.66
N PRO A 580 44.03 29.52 20.13
CA PRO A 580 45.16 28.71 19.60
C PRO A 580 45.03 27.15 19.61
N GLY A 581 45.88 26.47 18.81
CA GLY A 581 46.23 25.04 18.93
C GLY A 581 46.07 24.19 17.65
N GLY A 582 47.06 23.46 17.12
CA GLY A 582 48.50 23.50 17.43
C GLY A 582 49.33 22.24 17.13
N ARG A 583 49.54 21.87 15.83
CA ARG A 583 50.58 20.90 15.32
C ARG A 583 50.41 19.42 15.77
N SER A 584 50.97 18.37 15.14
CA SER A 584 51.38 17.98 13.75
C SER A 584 51.69 16.45 13.77
N SER A 585 52.08 15.68 12.74
CA SER A 585 52.41 15.88 11.31
C SER A 585 52.46 14.53 10.54
N GLN A 586 51.91 14.51 9.31
CA GLN A 586 52.39 13.84 8.07
C GLN A 586 53.22 12.52 8.09
N LEU A 587 52.84 11.56 7.22
CA LEU A 587 53.62 11.21 6.00
C LEU A 587 52.81 10.33 5.01
N CYS A 588 53.29 10.20 3.76
CA CYS A 588 52.56 9.70 2.60
C CYS A 588 53.50 8.92 1.65
N SER A 589 53.04 7.84 1.00
CA SER A 589 53.34 7.55 -0.43
C SER A 589 52.77 6.22 -0.96
N CYS A 590 52.02 6.32 -2.06
CA CYS A 590 52.07 5.56 -3.33
C CYS A 590 52.13 4.00 -3.42
N THR A 591 51.18 3.51 -4.25
CA THR A 591 51.29 2.44 -5.27
C THR A 591 51.60 0.99 -4.89
N GLN A 592 50.67 0.08 -5.18
CA GLN A 592 50.74 -0.74 -6.41
C GLN A 592 49.41 -1.47 -6.73
N SER A 593 49.17 -1.68 -8.02
CA SER A 593 48.02 -2.42 -8.55
C SER A 593 48.07 -3.91 -8.19
N LYS A 594 46.92 -4.53 -7.87
CA LYS A 594 46.80 -5.99 -7.94
C LYS A 594 45.41 -6.43 -8.38
N VAL A 595 45.38 -7.24 -9.44
CA VAL A 595 44.19 -7.95 -9.91
C VAL A 595 43.88 -9.07 -8.93
N MET A 596 42.66 -9.07 -8.39
CA MET A 596 41.94 -10.21 -7.83
C MET A 596 40.48 -10.01 -8.24
N GLY A 597 39.71 -11.00 -8.67
CA GLY A 597 39.84 -12.43 -8.47
C GLY A 597 38.46 -12.91 -8.06
N ILE A 598 37.83 -13.77 -8.87
CA ILE A 598 36.42 -14.15 -8.70
C ILE A 598 36.23 -14.85 -7.35
N GLY A 599 35.46 -14.22 -6.45
CA GLY A 599 35.16 -14.74 -5.11
C GLY A 599 33.73 -15.23 -5.02
N SER A 600 33.52 -16.55 -5.03
CA SER A 600 32.24 -17.15 -4.64
C SER A 600 31.97 -16.92 -3.16
N SER A 601 30.72 -16.65 -2.77
CA SER A 601 30.30 -16.64 -1.36
C SER A 601 30.43 -18.04 -0.75
N SER A 602 31.57 -18.31 -0.12
CA SER A 602 31.77 -19.47 0.73
C SER A 602 31.03 -19.24 2.06
N ARG A 603 30.13 -20.16 2.43
CA ARG A 603 29.59 -20.21 3.80
C ARG A 603 30.76 -20.27 4.78
N VAL A 604 30.86 -19.30 5.69
CA VAL A 604 31.83 -19.34 6.78
C VAL A 604 31.51 -20.57 7.63
N SER A 605 32.46 -21.51 7.73
CA SER A 605 32.29 -22.72 8.53
C SER A 605 32.44 -22.39 10.01
N VAL A 606 31.33 -22.34 10.73
CA VAL A 606 31.30 -22.08 12.18
C VAL A 606 31.95 -23.24 12.94
N ASN A 607 32.93 -22.91 13.78
CA ASN A 607 33.68 -23.91 14.55
C ASN A 607 32.95 -24.30 15.84
N MET A 608 32.09 -25.33 15.76
CA MET A 608 31.33 -25.86 16.90
C MET A 608 32.18 -26.50 18.02
N ASN A 609 33.49 -26.63 17.81
CA ASN A 609 34.47 -27.10 18.80
C ASN A 609 35.42 -25.97 19.27
N GLY A 610 35.14 -24.72 18.92
CA GLY A 610 35.89 -23.55 19.38
C GLY A 610 35.46 -23.06 20.77
N PRO A 611 36.26 -22.19 21.41
CA PRO A 611 36.01 -21.72 22.78
C PRO A 611 34.67 -20.99 22.94
N VAL A 612 34.23 -20.23 21.93
CA VAL A 612 32.91 -19.56 21.95
C VAL A 612 31.77 -20.58 21.90
N ALA A 613 31.90 -21.65 21.12
CA ALA A 613 30.91 -22.72 21.06
C ALA A 613 30.85 -23.52 22.37
N GLU A 614 31.99 -23.68 23.05
CA GLU A 614 32.05 -24.27 24.38
C GLU A 614 31.39 -23.35 25.44
N PHE A 615 31.68 -22.05 25.42
CA PHE A 615 31.02 -21.06 26.28
C PHE A 615 29.49 -21.09 26.14
N VAL A 616 28.97 -21.11 24.90
CA VAL A 616 27.52 -21.18 24.65
C VAL A 616 26.93 -22.48 25.21
N LYS A 617 27.60 -23.63 25.02
CA LYS A 617 27.15 -24.93 25.56
C LYS A 617 27.17 -24.96 27.09
N GLN A 618 28.24 -24.46 27.71
CA GLN A 618 28.37 -24.38 29.18
C GLN A 618 27.32 -23.45 29.78
N THR A 619 27.04 -22.31 29.14
CA THR A 619 26.01 -21.36 29.57
C THR A 619 24.61 -21.95 29.44
N ILE A 620 24.30 -22.66 28.35
CA ILE A 620 23.02 -23.37 28.17
C ILE A 620 22.83 -24.47 29.23
N ALA A 621 23.91 -25.00 29.79
CA ALA A 621 23.91 -26.02 30.83
C ALA A 621 24.05 -25.47 32.27
N SER A 622 24.25 -24.16 32.48
CA SER A 622 24.49 -23.61 33.82
C SER A 622 23.21 -23.51 34.65
N ASP A 623 22.08 -23.20 34.02
CA ASP A 623 20.82 -22.89 34.69
C ASP A 623 19.61 -23.52 33.99
N LYS A 624 18.51 -23.74 34.73
CA LYS A 624 17.28 -24.31 34.17
C LYS A 624 16.68 -23.44 33.06
N ILE A 625 16.86 -22.11 33.11
CA ILE A 625 16.32 -21.17 32.12
C ILE A 625 17.43 -20.20 31.70
N VAL A 626 17.77 -20.19 30.41
CA VAL A 626 18.87 -19.40 29.85
C VAL A 626 18.36 -18.61 28.65
N ILE A 627 18.64 -17.30 28.64
CA ILE A 627 18.18 -16.36 27.61
C ILE A 627 19.39 -15.62 27.02
N PHE A 628 19.69 -15.84 25.75
CA PHE A 628 20.57 -14.94 25.00
C PHE A 628 19.73 -13.78 24.48
N SER A 629 20.16 -12.56 24.79
CA SER A 629 19.37 -11.33 24.75
C SER A 629 20.16 -10.17 24.13
N LYS A 630 19.45 -9.10 23.76
CA LYS A 630 19.99 -7.75 23.71
C LYS A 630 19.03 -6.80 24.42
N SER A 631 19.53 -5.88 25.24
CA SER A 631 18.70 -5.02 26.12
C SER A 631 17.70 -4.14 25.37
N TYR A 632 18.05 -3.69 24.17
CA TYR A 632 17.20 -2.89 23.28
C TYR A 632 16.20 -3.71 22.43
N CYS A 633 16.21 -5.04 22.50
CA CYS A 633 15.33 -5.88 21.69
C CYS A 633 13.94 -6.08 22.35
N PRO A 634 12.83 -5.63 21.73
CA PRO A 634 11.49 -5.74 22.33
C PRO A 634 11.03 -7.19 22.49
N TYR A 635 11.50 -8.10 21.63
CA TYR A 635 11.23 -9.54 21.75
C TYR A 635 11.96 -10.17 22.94
N CYS A 636 13.17 -9.71 23.28
CA CYS A 636 13.91 -10.14 24.48
C CYS A 636 13.17 -9.70 25.76
N THR A 637 12.72 -8.44 25.82
CA THR A 637 11.85 -7.94 26.90
C THR A 637 10.55 -8.73 26.99
N THR A 638 9.97 -9.13 25.86
CA THR A 638 8.74 -9.93 25.81
C THR A 638 8.96 -11.34 26.37
N ALA A 639 10.07 -11.99 26.07
CA ALA A 639 10.42 -13.31 26.63
C ALA A 639 10.61 -13.23 28.16
N LYS A 640 11.48 -12.31 28.63
CA LYS A 640 11.78 -12.10 30.06
C LYS A 640 10.52 -11.89 30.90
N LYS A 641 9.62 -11.03 30.43
CA LYS A 641 8.33 -10.74 31.08
C LYS A 641 7.43 -11.96 31.29
N GLN A 642 7.56 -13.04 30.52
CA GLN A 642 6.75 -14.24 30.78
C GLN A 642 7.34 -15.07 31.94
N PHE A 643 8.66 -15.15 32.06
CA PHE A 643 9.32 -15.82 33.19
C PHE A 643 9.18 -15.02 34.49
N GLU A 644 9.24 -13.69 34.42
CA GLU A 644 8.93 -12.78 35.54
C GLU A 644 7.50 -13.01 36.08
N LYS A 645 6.49 -13.11 35.20
CA LYS A 645 5.10 -13.43 35.59
C LYS A 645 4.94 -14.81 36.24
N LEU A 646 5.77 -15.79 35.86
CA LEU A 646 5.80 -17.12 36.48
C LEU A 646 6.64 -17.16 37.76
N ASN A 647 7.24 -16.03 38.17
CA ASN A 647 8.15 -15.90 39.30
C ASN A 647 9.32 -16.91 39.24
N LYS A 648 9.86 -17.13 38.04
CA LYS A 648 10.99 -18.05 37.80
C LYS A 648 12.26 -17.25 37.53
N ALA A 649 13.34 -17.60 38.23
CA ALA A 649 14.67 -17.07 37.95
C ALA A 649 15.18 -17.59 36.60
N PHE A 650 15.92 -16.75 35.87
CA PHE A 650 16.55 -17.08 34.60
C PHE A 650 17.90 -16.38 34.48
N THR A 651 18.85 -17.04 33.83
CA THR A 651 20.15 -16.45 33.47
C THR A 651 20.03 -15.75 32.13
N CYS A 652 20.48 -14.49 32.07
CA CYS A 652 20.39 -13.67 30.86
C CYS A 652 21.77 -13.20 30.41
N ILE A 653 22.11 -13.48 29.16
CA ILE A 653 23.35 -13.02 28.53
C ILE A 653 23.01 -11.92 27.51
N GLU A 654 23.31 -10.68 27.87
CA GLU A 654 23.22 -9.54 26.94
C GLU A 654 24.43 -9.56 25.99
N LEU A 655 24.17 -9.73 24.70
CA LEU A 655 25.22 -9.93 23.69
C LEU A 655 25.87 -8.64 23.20
N GLU A 656 25.24 -7.48 23.37
CA GLU A 656 25.76 -6.19 22.89
C GLU A 656 26.98 -5.67 23.66
N ASN A 657 27.22 -6.19 24.87
CA ASN A 657 28.35 -5.80 25.72
C ASN A 657 29.53 -6.78 25.60
N ARG A 658 29.59 -7.58 24.54
CA ARG A 658 30.62 -8.63 24.33
C ARG A 658 31.29 -8.51 22.97
N ASP A 659 32.61 -8.61 22.95
CA ASP A 659 33.40 -8.56 21.72
C ASP A 659 33.15 -9.80 20.82
N ASP A 660 32.79 -10.95 21.40
CA ASP A 660 32.47 -12.21 20.70
C ASP A 660 30.99 -12.34 20.28
N CYS A 661 30.22 -11.24 20.33
CA CYS A 661 28.79 -11.19 20.00
C CYS A 661 28.43 -11.90 18.69
N ASN A 662 29.15 -11.61 17.60
CA ASN A 662 28.89 -12.19 16.29
C ASN A 662 29.12 -13.70 16.27
N GLU A 663 30.20 -14.18 16.89
CA GLU A 663 30.53 -15.61 16.96
C GLU A 663 29.52 -16.39 17.81
N ILE A 664 29.04 -15.80 18.92
CA ILE A 664 27.94 -16.37 19.70
C ILE A 664 26.67 -16.46 18.85
N GLN A 665 26.32 -15.39 18.11
CA GLN A 665 25.16 -15.40 17.22
C GLN A 665 25.29 -16.43 16.08
N ASP A 666 26.49 -16.70 15.58
CA ASP A 666 26.78 -17.77 14.61
C ASP A 666 26.60 -19.18 15.18
N VAL A 667 27.15 -19.44 16.38
CA VAL A 667 26.95 -20.71 17.11
C VAL A 667 25.47 -20.93 17.40
N LEU A 668 24.76 -19.92 17.92
CA LEU A 668 23.31 -19.98 18.15
C LEU A 668 22.54 -20.20 16.85
N GLY A 669 22.99 -19.61 15.74
CA GLY A 669 22.45 -19.84 14.41
C GLY A 669 22.55 -21.31 13.98
N GLN A 670 23.71 -21.94 14.20
CA GLN A 670 23.90 -23.36 13.90
C GLN A 670 23.16 -24.30 14.85
N MET A 671 22.99 -23.92 16.13
CA MET A 671 22.27 -24.72 17.12
C MET A 671 20.73 -24.62 17.05
N THR A 672 20.20 -23.46 16.63
CA THR A 672 18.77 -23.12 16.74
C THR A 672 18.11 -22.71 15.41
N GLY A 673 18.86 -22.77 14.31
CA GLY A 673 18.40 -22.45 12.96
C GLY A 673 18.44 -20.97 12.57
N ALA A 674 18.66 -20.02 13.50
CA ALA A 674 18.80 -18.60 13.17
C ALA A 674 19.59 -17.78 14.21
N ARG A 675 20.26 -16.73 13.75
CA ARG A 675 21.20 -15.89 14.53
C ARG A 675 20.53 -14.85 15.43
N SER A 676 19.23 -14.61 15.27
CA SER A 676 18.49 -13.52 15.96
C SER A 676 18.27 -13.79 17.46
N VAL A 677 18.11 -12.72 18.25
CA VAL A 677 17.75 -12.79 19.68
C VAL A 677 16.27 -12.39 19.89
N PRO A 678 15.58 -12.91 20.92
CA PRO A 678 16.09 -13.82 21.95
C PRO A 678 16.26 -15.26 21.47
N ARG A 679 17.18 -15.98 22.10
CA ARG A 679 17.22 -17.45 22.06
C ARG A 679 17.04 -17.98 23.47
N VAL A 680 15.93 -18.66 23.71
CA VAL A 680 15.52 -19.13 25.02
C VAL A 680 15.71 -20.65 25.10
N PHE A 681 16.36 -21.09 26.16
CA PHE A 681 16.63 -22.48 26.48
C PHE A 681 16.05 -22.84 27.85
N ILE A 682 15.43 -24.02 27.96
CA ILE A 682 14.94 -24.61 29.21
C ILE A 682 15.48 -26.04 29.30
N ASP A 683 16.09 -26.42 30.43
CA ASP A 683 16.75 -27.71 30.63
C ASP A 683 17.68 -28.11 29.46
N GLY A 684 18.47 -27.13 28.99
CA GLY A 684 19.39 -27.27 27.85
C GLY A 684 18.74 -27.36 26.47
N LYS A 685 17.41 -27.40 26.36
CA LYS A 685 16.67 -27.51 25.10
C LYS A 685 16.20 -26.15 24.60
N PHE A 686 16.34 -25.90 23.29
CA PHE A 686 15.81 -24.70 22.65
C PHE A 686 14.28 -24.79 22.51
N ILE A 687 13.56 -23.73 22.91
CA ILE A 687 12.09 -23.65 22.85
C ILE A 687 11.57 -22.49 21.98
N GLY A 688 12.42 -21.57 21.54
CA GLY A 688 12.06 -20.54 20.57
C GLY A 688 12.55 -19.13 20.87
N GLY A 689 11.96 -18.17 20.16
CA GLY A 689 12.14 -16.74 20.33
C GLY A 689 11.08 -16.09 21.24
N GLY A 690 10.94 -14.77 21.15
CA GLY A 690 10.07 -14.00 22.04
C GLY A 690 8.59 -14.32 21.89
N ASP A 691 8.11 -14.47 20.65
CA ASP A 691 6.72 -14.82 20.37
C ASP A 691 6.40 -16.28 20.65
N ASP A 692 7.37 -17.19 20.48
CA ASP A 692 7.21 -18.60 20.87
C ASP A 692 7.02 -18.74 22.38
N VAL A 693 7.86 -18.08 23.18
CA VAL A 693 7.73 -18.07 24.65
C VAL A 693 6.42 -17.40 25.08
N LYS A 694 5.98 -16.34 24.40
CA LYS A 694 4.68 -15.71 24.64
C LYS A 694 3.50 -16.63 24.28
N ARG A 695 3.60 -17.40 23.20
CA ARG A 695 2.61 -18.41 22.79
C ARG A 695 2.54 -19.55 23.81
N LEU A 696 3.68 -20.07 24.24
CA LEU A 696 3.80 -21.09 25.29
C LEU A 696 3.28 -20.59 26.66
N TYR A 697 3.42 -19.29 26.97
CA TYR A 697 2.81 -18.72 28.18
C TYR A 697 1.28 -18.70 28.06
N ASN A 698 0.76 -18.20 26.93
CA ASN A 698 -0.68 -18.05 26.71
C ASN A 698 -1.45 -19.38 26.66
N ASN A 699 -0.83 -20.48 26.22
CA ASN A 699 -1.45 -21.81 26.20
C ASN A 699 -1.20 -22.64 27.47
N GLY A 700 -0.45 -22.09 28.45
CA GLY A 700 -0.12 -22.75 29.72
C GLY A 700 0.99 -23.81 29.64
N GLU A 701 1.59 -24.03 28.48
CA GLU A 701 2.67 -25.03 28.32
C GLU A 701 3.99 -24.54 28.92
N LEU A 702 4.28 -23.24 28.87
CA LEU A 702 5.50 -22.67 29.45
C LEU A 702 5.60 -22.98 30.94
N GLN A 703 4.48 -22.93 31.68
CA GLN A 703 4.44 -23.25 33.10
C GLN A 703 4.86 -24.72 33.35
N ARG A 704 4.35 -25.66 32.55
CA ARG A 704 4.71 -27.09 32.62
C ARG A 704 6.17 -27.38 32.24
N LEU A 705 6.80 -26.50 31.46
CA LEU A 705 8.20 -26.62 31.07
C LEU A 705 9.16 -26.07 32.15
N VAL A 706 8.71 -25.14 33.00
CA VAL A 706 9.55 -24.52 34.03
C VAL A 706 9.30 -25.02 35.46
N GLU A 707 8.19 -25.70 35.70
CA GLU A 707 7.99 -26.61 36.85
C GLU A 707 9.05 -27.72 36.83
#